data_AF-A0A2D8BXW6-F1
#
_entry.id   AF-A0A2D8BXW6-F1
#
_cell.length_a   1.000
_cell.length_b   1.000
_cell.length_c   1.000
_cell.angle_alpha   90.00
_cell.angle_beta   90.00
_cell.angle_gamma   90.00
#
_symmetry.space_group_name_H-M   'P 1'
#
loop_
_entity.id
_entity.type
_entity.pdbx_description
1 polymer ?
#
loop_
_entity_poly.entity_id
_entity_poly.type
_entity_poly.pdbx_seq_one_letter_code
_entity_poly.pdbx_strand_id
1 'polypeptide(L)'
;MIGKIAGFELKYQLTSPAFIAIFAIFFLLAFGNSASDFVQIGSSSTVNVNSPNAITLIILIMTVFGMIIPTVFLVSGVIRDFGLNTAGMFFTTQVKEHDYLIGRFLGGYLVTLLAFASIPLGTAIGAAMPWVDPENLGPFVFQYYAYPFFVFGALNMLVIGLIMFTVGNLTRSNIATYTTFAGLFVLYLVGNTLLSQPEWRDIVAIGDPFGISAYGDVTRYWTPAEQNSRVVPLEGNLLTNRLLWLGIAAGLFLVNVLAFTFRARGRMFGGRRKSAANEAPFVPQEIELPRAEPSSGPGVALTQFAARIGFEIKGVVFNVAFWILLGIGIFLAAMGLLFAQSVYGTPNYPVTRTTIDVIVGGFAWVPLVVIVYYASEVIWRERNYRFSDIVDGTPTPSWVFVTSKLIALTMVVFALLVSAMATGIAIQLIKGYTHLELGQYAERLVFGFGIPFAMTAVLAIFFQIVFNNRWLGMLALILFSIVQAVASNFGFDHNLYLFGGAPGAPYSDMNGYGHFLGILAWFYLYWGSISVLLIVLSYLLWNRGALTPIWRRLRTLPGAFGPGTAGLALVALLVAVLSGSWIFYNTNVLNEYRNSREGERLAAEFERTYRADLEGLPQPKIADVSINVDIYPEERRYAAEGRYVIENRTDAPIETVWVSYGGGADILSQAIAGAELTTSDDDFHMYAWTFDEPMQPGETAELAFEVEVANRGFRNGGNVSTVNYNGTFFNNGEAMPSLGFNRGRLLQDRQARRRQGLDEIERAFDLDDESHWRENYISSDADFVNFRTIVSTSADQIAVAPGYLEREWTEGDRRYFEYVMDAPILNFYSWLSADYSVVEEEHNGILYQIYYHEPHSWNLDRMMEAAQESIDYFSEVLSAFQYRQFRIMEFPAYASFAQSFPNTIPYSEGIGFIADLRGNEEIDYVYYVTAHEAAHQWWAHQVMSANVQGGTMLVETFAQYSALMVMEREYGPDHMRRFLKFELDSYLNARSNEAREELPLYRVENQQHIHYRKGAVIMYALQDYVGEDVVNRAMQRLIERYGFQGEPYARSADFLRLLREEAGPEWDDLITDFFERITIFDLRVTEAETRALGEGEWETTIRVEAHKYYADGQGEETEADIDYGIDIGLFRRNLDGAFEGTDHILYFERREVNETEMEFVIRTTGQRPIYAGIDPYNKLIDRNSNDNLIQIDWIRGEAGAGDAGADTDSGGGDEAASE
;
A
#
# COMPACT_ATOMS: atom_id res chain seq x y z
N MET A 1 -17.02 -51.17 -0.10
CA MET A 1 -15.55 -51.10 -0.23
C MET A 1 -15.01 -49.69 -0.04
N ILE A 2 -15.67 -48.67 -0.61
CA ILE A 2 -15.36 -47.23 -0.44
C ILE A 2 -14.95 -46.85 1.00
N GLY A 3 -15.78 -47.14 2.00
CA GLY A 3 -15.49 -46.76 3.40
C GLY A 3 -14.21 -47.40 3.98
N LYS A 4 -13.82 -48.60 3.53
CA LYS A 4 -12.55 -49.24 3.96
C LYS A 4 -11.34 -48.55 3.33
N ILE A 5 -11.45 -48.13 2.07
CA ILE A 5 -10.39 -47.41 1.35
C ILE A 5 -10.24 -46.00 1.94
N ALA A 6 -11.35 -45.30 2.17
CA ALA A 6 -11.37 -43.99 2.82
C ALA A 6 -10.77 -44.05 4.24
N GLY A 7 -11.16 -45.04 5.05
CA GLY A 7 -10.60 -45.23 6.39
C GLY A 7 -9.10 -45.56 6.40
N PHE A 8 -8.61 -46.32 5.40
CA PHE A 8 -7.18 -46.56 5.22
C PHE A 8 -6.45 -45.26 4.88
N GLU A 9 -6.95 -44.49 3.91
CA GLU A 9 -6.31 -43.22 3.49
C GLU A 9 -6.27 -42.22 4.64
N LEU A 10 -7.38 -42.08 5.38
CA LEU A 10 -7.48 -41.22 6.55
C LEU A 10 -6.41 -41.58 7.60
N LYS A 11 -6.32 -42.86 7.99
CA LYS A 11 -5.34 -43.31 8.99
C LYS A 11 -3.89 -43.12 8.51
N TYR A 12 -3.63 -43.41 7.23
CA TYR A 12 -2.31 -43.25 6.64
C TYR A 12 -1.85 -41.79 6.67
N GLN A 13 -2.70 -40.86 6.24
CA GLN A 13 -2.32 -39.45 6.16
C GLN A 13 -2.27 -38.77 7.53
N LEU A 14 -3.19 -39.07 8.46
CA LEU A 14 -3.19 -38.49 9.81
C LEU A 14 -1.94 -38.85 10.63
N THR A 15 -1.33 -40.00 10.35
CA THR A 15 -0.09 -40.44 11.00
C THR A 15 1.17 -40.00 10.24
N SER A 16 1.01 -39.28 9.12
CA SER A 16 2.14 -38.79 8.34
C SER A 16 2.78 -37.57 9.01
N PRO A 17 4.13 -37.42 8.94
CA PRO A 17 4.80 -36.20 9.38
C PRO A 17 4.31 -34.94 8.66
N ALA A 18 3.82 -35.08 7.42
CA ALA A 18 3.28 -33.98 6.63
C ALA A 18 1.99 -33.41 7.24
N PHE A 19 1.08 -34.26 7.73
CA PHE A 19 -0.14 -33.81 8.42
C PHE A 19 0.18 -33.02 9.69
N ILE A 20 1.06 -33.56 10.55
CA ILE A 20 1.45 -32.89 11.80
C ILE A 20 2.09 -31.53 11.50
N ALA A 21 3.00 -31.47 10.52
CA ALA A 21 3.66 -30.23 10.15
C ALA A 21 2.67 -29.19 9.60
N ILE A 22 1.85 -29.57 8.61
CA ILE A 22 0.85 -28.67 8.00
C ILE A 22 -0.14 -28.17 9.06
N PHE A 23 -0.68 -29.07 9.88
CA PHE A 23 -1.60 -28.71 10.95
C PHE A 23 -0.93 -27.72 11.91
N ALA A 24 0.29 -27.99 12.36
CA ALA A 24 0.99 -27.11 13.29
C ALA A 24 1.30 -25.74 12.69
N ILE A 25 1.67 -25.65 11.41
CA ILE A 25 1.99 -24.37 10.75
C ILE A 25 0.73 -23.49 10.66
N PHE A 26 -0.35 -24.02 10.08
CA PHE A 26 -1.59 -23.26 9.92
C PHE A 26 -2.24 -22.94 11.28
N PHE A 27 -2.12 -23.85 12.24
CA PHE A 27 -2.50 -23.58 13.63
C PHE A 27 -1.71 -22.43 14.23
N LEU A 28 -0.38 -22.46 14.16
CA LEU A 28 0.49 -21.45 14.78
C LEU A 28 0.36 -20.09 14.08
N LEU A 29 0.13 -20.06 12.78
CA LEU A 29 -0.14 -18.82 12.04
C LEU A 29 -1.47 -18.20 12.48
N ALA A 30 -2.55 -18.98 12.52
CA ALA A 30 -3.86 -18.50 12.97
C ALA A 30 -3.88 -18.16 14.47
N PHE A 31 -3.18 -18.94 15.29
CA PHE A 31 -2.98 -18.66 16.71
C PHE A 31 -2.19 -17.37 16.91
N GLY A 32 -1.08 -17.21 16.19
CA GLY A 32 -0.27 -15.99 16.24
C GLY A 32 -1.09 -14.77 15.83
N ASN A 33 -1.94 -14.91 14.81
CA ASN A 33 -2.83 -13.85 14.34
C ASN A 33 -3.79 -13.34 15.43
N SER A 34 -4.30 -14.23 16.27
CA SER A 34 -5.28 -13.87 17.30
C SER A 34 -4.68 -13.65 18.69
N ALA A 35 -3.51 -14.23 18.96
CA ALA A 35 -2.85 -14.15 20.26
C ALA A 35 -1.78 -13.07 20.32
N SER A 36 -1.51 -12.36 19.21
CA SER A 36 -0.46 -11.36 19.12
C SER A 36 -1.00 -10.04 18.60
N ASP A 37 -0.61 -8.95 19.26
CA ASP A 37 -0.91 -7.61 18.80
C ASP A 37 -0.12 -7.20 17.54
N PHE A 38 0.91 -7.97 17.18
CA PHE A 38 1.85 -7.61 16.11
C PHE A 38 1.56 -8.26 14.75
N VAL A 39 0.73 -9.29 14.73
CA VAL A 39 0.34 -10.00 13.51
C VAL A 39 -1.17 -10.03 13.52
N GLN A 40 -1.79 -9.06 12.86
CA GLN A 40 -3.25 -8.96 12.80
C GLN A 40 -3.70 -8.87 11.35
N ILE A 41 -4.53 -9.82 10.95
CA ILE A 41 -5.14 -9.94 9.63
C ILE A 41 -6.64 -9.81 9.82
N GLY A 42 -7.22 -8.76 9.22
CA GLY A 42 -8.66 -8.53 9.19
C GLY A 42 -9.27 -7.96 10.47
N SER A 43 -8.46 -7.68 11.50
CA SER A 43 -8.85 -6.92 12.69
C SER A 43 -8.19 -5.54 12.68
N SER A 44 -8.82 -4.59 13.36
CA SER A 44 -8.34 -3.23 13.60
C SER A 44 -8.53 -2.90 15.08
N SER A 45 -8.30 -1.65 15.49
CA SER A 45 -8.62 -1.23 16.86
C SER A 45 -10.12 -1.13 17.16
N THR A 46 -10.98 -1.08 16.13
CA THR A 46 -12.46 -1.08 16.27
C THR A 46 -13.08 -2.42 15.89
N VAL A 47 -12.38 -3.24 15.09
CA VAL A 47 -12.84 -4.56 14.66
C VAL A 47 -12.16 -5.64 15.51
N ASN A 48 -12.97 -6.33 16.32
CA ASN A 48 -12.49 -7.35 17.23
C ASN A 48 -11.74 -8.47 16.51
N VAL A 49 -10.72 -9.02 17.17
CA VAL A 49 -9.87 -10.12 16.67
C VAL A 49 -10.68 -11.40 16.42
N ASN A 50 -11.77 -11.59 17.17
CA ASN A 50 -12.69 -12.72 17.04
C ASN A 50 -14.03 -12.34 16.36
N SER A 51 -14.07 -11.21 15.65
CA SER A 51 -15.22 -10.80 14.84
C SER A 51 -15.46 -11.77 13.66
N PRO A 52 -16.70 -11.89 13.16
CA PRO A 52 -16.98 -12.68 11.97
C PRO A 52 -16.18 -12.18 10.75
N ASN A 53 -15.93 -10.88 10.64
CA ASN A 53 -15.11 -10.30 9.57
C ASN A 53 -13.65 -10.77 9.64
N ALA A 54 -12.97 -10.56 10.78
CA ALA A 54 -11.57 -10.95 10.97
C ALA A 54 -11.37 -12.46 10.77
N ILE A 55 -12.28 -13.28 11.33
CA ILE A 55 -12.22 -14.75 11.18
C ILE A 55 -12.42 -15.18 9.72
N THR A 56 -13.31 -14.51 8.98
CA THR A 56 -13.54 -14.83 7.57
C THR A 56 -12.32 -14.46 6.71
N LEU A 57 -11.73 -13.29 6.93
CA LEU A 57 -10.54 -12.83 6.22
C LEU A 57 -9.33 -13.74 6.47
N ILE A 58 -9.04 -14.13 7.73
CA ILE A 58 -7.95 -15.08 8.00
C ILE A 58 -8.21 -16.43 7.33
N ILE A 59 -9.45 -16.95 7.36
CA ILE A 59 -9.80 -18.20 6.67
C ILE A 59 -9.56 -18.06 5.16
N LEU A 60 -10.07 -17.00 4.54
CA LEU A 60 -9.95 -16.73 3.12
C LEU A 60 -8.49 -16.63 2.67
N ILE A 61 -7.67 -15.83 3.34
CA ILE A 61 -6.23 -15.70 3.06
C ILE A 61 -5.53 -17.04 3.25
N MET A 62 -5.87 -17.78 4.31
CA MET A 62 -5.31 -19.11 4.53
C MET A 62 -5.79 -20.14 3.49
N THR A 63 -6.90 -19.94 2.77
CA THR A 63 -7.26 -20.84 1.65
C THR A 63 -6.31 -20.72 0.45
N VAL A 64 -5.76 -19.51 0.21
CA VAL A 64 -4.77 -19.28 -0.86
C VAL A 64 -3.47 -20.02 -0.55
N PHE A 65 -2.93 -19.85 0.66
CA PHE A 65 -1.75 -20.62 1.10
C PHE A 65 -2.08 -22.11 1.30
N GLY A 66 -3.32 -22.40 1.72
CA GLY A 66 -3.87 -23.72 2.01
C GLY A 66 -4.08 -24.60 0.78
N MET A 67 -3.95 -24.07 -0.44
CA MET A 67 -3.96 -24.87 -1.67
C MET A 67 -2.96 -26.04 -1.68
N ILE A 68 -1.88 -25.94 -0.87
CA ILE A 68 -0.92 -27.03 -0.69
C ILE A 68 -1.54 -28.26 0.00
N ILE A 69 -2.53 -28.05 0.87
CA ILE A 69 -3.17 -29.09 1.69
C ILE A 69 -3.86 -30.14 0.80
N PRO A 70 -4.82 -29.80 -0.09
CA PRO A 70 -5.40 -30.79 -0.98
C PRO A 70 -4.37 -31.33 -1.98
N THR A 71 -3.37 -30.53 -2.39
CA THR A 71 -2.28 -31.02 -3.24
C THR A 71 -1.50 -32.16 -2.58
N VAL A 72 -1.23 -32.07 -1.28
CA VAL A 72 -0.48 -33.08 -0.52
C VAL A 72 -1.37 -34.29 -0.20
N PHE A 73 -2.60 -34.11 0.26
CA PHE A 73 -3.42 -35.21 0.77
C PHE A 73 -4.36 -35.82 -0.27
N LEU A 74 -4.97 -35.00 -1.12
CA LEU A 74 -5.99 -35.43 -2.06
C LEU A 74 -5.36 -35.99 -3.36
N VAL A 75 -4.40 -35.26 -3.94
CA VAL A 75 -3.74 -35.67 -5.20
C VAL A 75 -2.81 -36.88 -5.00
N SER A 76 -2.08 -36.93 -3.87
CA SER A 76 -1.21 -38.06 -3.59
C SER A 76 -1.98 -39.37 -3.50
N GLY A 77 -3.24 -39.36 -3.04
CA GLY A 77 -4.10 -40.54 -2.98
C GLY A 77 -4.30 -41.24 -4.33
N VAL A 78 -4.24 -40.50 -5.45
CA VAL A 78 -4.39 -41.05 -6.81
C VAL A 78 -3.04 -41.30 -7.50
N ILE A 79 -2.03 -40.46 -7.27
CA ILE A 79 -0.73 -40.57 -7.96
C ILE A 79 0.22 -41.56 -7.26
N ARG A 80 0.15 -41.68 -5.92
CA ARG A 80 1.12 -42.43 -5.09
C ARG A 80 1.27 -43.87 -5.53
N ASP A 81 0.19 -44.57 -5.80
CA ASP A 81 0.25 -46.00 -6.15
C ASP A 81 0.91 -46.22 -7.53
N PHE A 82 0.78 -45.28 -8.46
CA PHE A 82 1.50 -45.32 -9.73
C PHE A 82 2.98 -44.99 -9.54
N GLY A 83 3.30 -43.95 -8.75
CA GLY A 83 4.68 -43.54 -8.49
C GLY A 83 5.51 -44.59 -7.73
N LEU A 84 4.87 -45.37 -6.84
CA LEU A 84 5.49 -46.47 -6.11
C LEU A 84 5.47 -47.80 -6.88
N ASN A 85 4.92 -47.84 -8.10
CA ASN A 85 4.68 -49.06 -8.88
C ASN A 85 3.84 -50.13 -8.13
N THR A 86 3.00 -49.73 -7.18
CA THR A 86 2.09 -50.62 -6.44
C THR A 86 0.71 -50.72 -7.06
N ALA A 87 0.37 -49.83 -8.00
CA ALA A 87 -0.91 -49.80 -8.71
C ALA A 87 -1.29 -51.17 -9.32
N GLY A 88 -0.31 -51.89 -9.90
CA GLY A 88 -0.52 -53.21 -10.47
C GLY A 88 -1.04 -54.25 -9.48
N MET A 89 -0.71 -54.12 -8.18
CA MET A 89 -1.24 -55.01 -7.13
C MET A 89 -2.73 -54.77 -6.88
N PHE A 90 -3.18 -53.51 -6.94
CA PHE A 90 -4.59 -53.17 -6.78
C PHE A 90 -5.42 -53.60 -8.00
N PHE A 91 -4.85 -53.52 -9.20
CA PHE A 91 -5.54 -53.88 -10.46
C PHE A 91 -5.86 -55.36 -10.55
N THR A 92 -5.16 -56.20 -9.79
CA THR A 92 -5.40 -57.64 -9.70
C THR A 92 -6.39 -58.05 -8.61
N THR A 93 -6.96 -57.09 -7.87
CA THR A 93 -7.97 -57.35 -6.82
C THR A 93 -9.40 -57.19 -7.33
N GLN A 94 -10.40 -57.58 -6.55
CA GLN A 94 -11.83 -57.39 -6.85
C GLN A 94 -12.33 -55.94 -6.63
N VAL A 95 -11.43 -54.98 -6.37
CA VAL A 95 -11.80 -53.58 -6.14
C VAL A 95 -12.22 -52.93 -7.45
N LYS A 96 -13.39 -52.29 -7.49
CA LYS A 96 -13.87 -51.54 -8.66
C LYS A 96 -13.19 -50.18 -8.78
N GLU A 97 -13.08 -49.66 -10.00
CA GLU A 97 -12.46 -48.35 -10.31
C GLU A 97 -13.10 -47.19 -9.53
N HIS A 98 -14.44 -47.11 -9.51
CA HIS A 98 -15.16 -46.08 -8.75
C HIS A 98 -15.01 -46.26 -7.23
N ASP A 99 -15.01 -47.50 -6.73
CA ASP A 99 -14.82 -47.77 -5.30
C ASP A 99 -13.45 -47.28 -4.82
N TYR A 100 -12.43 -47.48 -5.65
CA TYR A 100 -11.07 -47.01 -5.41
C TYR A 100 -10.97 -45.49 -5.43
N LEU A 101 -11.41 -44.85 -6.51
CA LEU A 101 -11.28 -43.40 -6.69
C LEU A 101 -12.09 -42.62 -5.64
N ILE A 102 -13.37 -42.98 -5.45
CA ILE A 102 -14.25 -42.31 -4.48
C ILE A 102 -13.73 -42.54 -3.06
N GLY A 103 -13.26 -43.75 -2.75
CA GLY A 103 -12.65 -44.05 -1.45
C GLY A 103 -11.41 -43.20 -1.16
N ARG A 104 -10.49 -43.07 -2.13
CA ARG A 104 -9.29 -42.23 -2.00
C ARG A 104 -9.64 -40.75 -1.87
N PHE A 105 -10.58 -40.26 -2.69
CA PHE A 105 -11.04 -38.88 -2.65
C PHE A 105 -11.67 -38.52 -1.31
N LEU A 106 -12.65 -39.31 -0.83
CA LEU A 106 -13.33 -39.04 0.44
C LEU A 106 -12.36 -39.07 1.62
N GLY A 107 -11.45 -40.05 1.66
CA GLY A 107 -10.43 -40.13 2.70
C GLY A 107 -9.45 -38.95 2.68
N GLY A 108 -8.94 -38.59 1.50
CA GLY A 108 -8.02 -37.45 1.33
C GLY A 108 -8.68 -36.10 1.59
N TYR A 109 -9.96 -35.93 1.22
CA TYR A 109 -10.70 -34.69 1.41
C TYR A 109 -11.02 -34.48 2.90
N LEU A 110 -11.40 -35.55 3.61
CA LEU A 110 -11.61 -35.47 5.06
C LEU A 110 -10.32 -35.07 5.80
N VAL A 111 -9.16 -35.61 5.41
CA VAL A 111 -7.87 -35.19 5.96
C VAL A 111 -7.58 -33.73 5.64
N THR A 112 -7.90 -33.29 4.42
CA THR A 112 -7.73 -31.89 3.99
C THR A 112 -8.56 -30.96 4.88
N LEU A 113 -9.83 -31.29 5.13
CA LEU A 113 -10.68 -30.51 6.03
C LEU A 113 -10.17 -30.50 7.47
N LEU A 114 -9.70 -31.64 7.98
CA LEU A 114 -9.13 -31.71 9.34
C LEU A 114 -7.84 -30.91 9.47
N ALA A 115 -6.99 -30.90 8.44
CA ALA A 115 -5.80 -30.06 8.41
C ALA A 115 -6.17 -28.58 8.36
N PHE A 116 -7.15 -28.21 7.53
CA PHE A 116 -7.61 -26.82 7.39
C PHE A 116 -8.37 -26.31 8.64
N ALA A 117 -9.03 -27.20 9.39
CA ALA A 117 -9.68 -26.87 10.66
C ALA A 117 -8.70 -26.37 11.74
N SER A 118 -7.39 -26.53 11.54
CA SER A 118 -6.37 -25.91 12.38
C SER A 118 -6.47 -24.39 12.44
N ILE A 119 -6.98 -23.72 11.39
CA ILE A 119 -7.08 -22.26 11.30
C ILE A 119 -8.15 -21.71 12.25
N PRO A 120 -9.45 -22.08 12.14
CA PRO A 120 -10.45 -21.61 13.09
C PRO A 120 -10.14 -22.07 14.52
N LEU A 121 -9.50 -23.23 14.70
CA LEU A 121 -9.06 -23.68 16.02
C LEU A 121 -7.92 -22.82 16.59
N GLY A 122 -6.91 -22.50 15.78
CA GLY A 122 -5.81 -21.62 16.17
C GLY A 122 -6.31 -20.23 16.53
N THR A 123 -7.21 -19.69 15.72
CA THR A 123 -7.88 -18.39 15.94
C THR A 123 -8.65 -18.39 17.27
N ALA A 124 -9.50 -19.40 17.51
CA ALA A 124 -10.30 -19.51 18.72
C ALA A 124 -9.45 -19.67 19.99
N ILE A 125 -8.39 -20.50 19.93
CA ILE A 125 -7.47 -20.68 21.06
C ILE A 125 -6.62 -19.42 21.26
N GLY A 126 -6.19 -18.77 20.19
CA GLY A 126 -5.40 -17.54 20.24
C GLY A 126 -6.18 -16.40 20.90
N ALA A 127 -7.43 -16.19 20.48
CA ALA A 127 -8.34 -15.21 21.08
C ALA A 127 -8.69 -15.51 22.55
N ALA A 128 -8.51 -16.76 23.00
CA ALA A 128 -8.75 -17.17 24.39
C ALA A 128 -7.50 -17.04 25.28
N MET A 129 -6.36 -16.58 24.75
CA MET A 129 -5.14 -16.47 25.54
C MET A 129 -5.21 -15.31 26.53
N PRO A 130 -4.72 -15.49 27.77
CA PRO A 130 -4.94 -14.54 28.88
C PRO A 130 -4.17 -13.21 28.75
N TRP A 131 -3.31 -13.09 27.75
CA TRP A 131 -2.53 -11.88 27.47
C TRP A 131 -3.09 -11.05 26.31
N VAL A 132 -4.14 -11.52 25.64
CA VAL A 132 -4.84 -10.74 24.61
C VAL A 132 -5.70 -9.71 25.31
N ASP A 133 -5.66 -8.47 24.81
CA ASP A 133 -6.44 -7.37 25.37
C ASP A 133 -7.95 -7.69 25.28
N PRO A 134 -8.68 -7.72 26.42
CA PRO A 134 -10.12 -7.98 26.43
C PRO A 134 -10.95 -7.00 25.60
N GLU A 135 -10.45 -5.77 25.37
CA GLU A 135 -11.15 -4.79 24.54
C GLU A 135 -11.11 -5.11 23.06
N ASN A 136 -10.13 -5.91 22.61
CA ASN A 136 -10.04 -6.38 21.23
C ASN A 136 -10.86 -7.66 20.99
N LEU A 137 -11.63 -8.09 21.99
CA LEU A 137 -12.39 -9.34 21.99
C LEU A 137 -13.89 -9.08 22.14
N GLY A 138 -14.63 -9.47 21.10
CA GLY A 138 -16.07 -9.61 21.16
C GLY A 138 -16.50 -10.90 21.87
N PRO A 139 -17.81 -11.16 21.99
CA PRO A 139 -18.32 -12.40 22.56
C PRO A 139 -17.89 -13.61 21.72
N PHE A 140 -17.58 -14.73 22.38
CA PHE A 140 -17.35 -15.98 21.66
C PHE A 140 -18.68 -16.51 21.07
N VAL A 141 -18.83 -16.37 19.75
CA VAL A 141 -19.98 -16.90 19.01
C VAL A 141 -19.50 -18.01 18.08
N PHE A 142 -19.93 -19.25 18.34
CA PHE A 142 -19.52 -20.43 17.55
C PHE A 142 -19.80 -20.28 16.03
N GLN A 143 -20.89 -19.59 15.68
CA GLN A 143 -21.26 -19.33 14.29
C GLN A 143 -20.18 -18.56 13.53
N TYR A 144 -19.46 -17.63 14.19
CA TYR A 144 -18.41 -16.83 13.54
C TYR A 144 -17.22 -17.67 13.08
N TYR A 145 -17.03 -18.86 13.64
CA TYR A 145 -15.99 -19.80 13.23
C TYR A 145 -16.51 -20.86 12.27
N ALA A 146 -17.68 -21.43 12.59
CA ALA A 146 -18.24 -22.53 11.82
C ALA A 146 -18.72 -22.09 10.43
N TYR A 147 -19.38 -20.93 10.34
CA TYR A 147 -19.92 -20.41 9.09
C TYR A 147 -18.83 -20.18 8.03
N PRO A 148 -17.79 -19.35 8.27
CA PRO A 148 -16.77 -19.13 7.26
C PRO A 148 -15.93 -20.39 6.98
N PHE A 149 -15.78 -21.28 7.96
CA PHE A 149 -15.15 -22.57 7.72
C PHE A 149 -15.91 -23.40 6.69
N PHE A 150 -17.25 -23.46 6.72
CA PHE A 150 -18.01 -24.25 5.75
C PHE A 150 -18.27 -23.53 4.42
N VAL A 151 -18.62 -22.24 4.48
CA VAL A 151 -18.98 -21.43 3.29
C VAL A 151 -17.76 -21.10 2.43
N PHE A 152 -16.62 -20.81 3.07
CA PHE A 152 -15.38 -20.48 2.37
C PHE A 152 -14.37 -21.62 2.49
N GLY A 153 -13.91 -21.94 3.70
CA GLY A 153 -12.80 -22.88 3.91
C GLY A 153 -13.00 -24.24 3.22
N ALA A 154 -14.07 -24.95 3.59
CA ALA A 154 -14.37 -26.29 3.10
C ALA A 154 -14.70 -26.27 1.60
N LEU A 155 -15.51 -25.31 1.14
CA LEU A 155 -15.85 -25.17 -0.27
C LEU A 155 -14.60 -24.88 -1.12
N ASN A 156 -13.72 -23.97 -0.69
CA ASN A 156 -12.47 -23.67 -1.39
C ASN A 156 -11.56 -24.90 -1.42
N MET A 157 -11.41 -25.61 -0.29
CA MET A 157 -10.63 -26.87 -0.26
C MET A 157 -11.21 -27.95 -1.18
N LEU A 158 -12.54 -27.97 -1.37
CA LEU A 158 -13.21 -28.87 -2.31
C LEU A 158 -12.95 -28.47 -3.76
N VAL A 159 -13.20 -27.21 -4.11
CA VAL A 159 -13.07 -26.66 -5.46
C VAL A 159 -11.63 -26.76 -5.94
N ILE A 160 -10.70 -26.16 -5.19
CA ILE A 160 -9.27 -26.22 -5.51
C ILE A 160 -8.80 -27.67 -5.49
N GLY A 161 -9.23 -28.44 -4.49
CA GLY A 161 -8.87 -29.84 -4.38
C GLY A 161 -9.30 -30.64 -5.60
N LEU A 162 -10.52 -30.44 -6.12
CA LEU A 162 -11.02 -31.11 -7.30
C LEU A 162 -10.35 -30.65 -8.59
N ILE A 163 -10.01 -29.36 -8.73
CA ILE A 163 -9.20 -28.89 -9.85
C ILE A 163 -7.86 -29.63 -9.87
N MET A 164 -7.14 -29.67 -8.74
CA MET A 164 -5.86 -30.36 -8.61
C MET A 164 -5.98 -31.87 -8.80
N PHE A 165 -7.04 -32.48 -8.24
CA PHE A 165 -7.34 -33.90 -8.36
C PHE A 165 -7.60 -34.30 -9.80
N THR A 166 -8.36 -33.48 -10.53
CA THR A 166 -8.66 -33.70 -11.94
C THR A 166 -7.40 -33.72 -12.76
N VAL A 167 -6.54 -32.72 -12.59
CA VAL A 167 -5.25 -32.65 -13.28
C VAL A 167 -4.38 -33.83 -12.89
N GLY A 168 -4.29 -34.15 -11.60
CA GLY A 168 -3.51 -35.28 -11.10
C GLY A 168 -3.99 -36.64 -11.63
N ASN A 169 -5.31 -36.83 -11.71
CA ASN A 169 -5.93 -38.04 -12.23
C ASN A 169 -5.71 -38.21 -13.75
N LEU A 170 -6.00 -37.17 -14.52
CA LEU A 170 -5.92 -37.21 -15.99
C LEU A 170 -4.47 -37.28 -16.50
N THR A 171 -3.55 -36.56 -15.86
CA THR A 171 -2.15 -36.48 -16.32
C THR A 171 -1.24 -37.49 -15.64
N ARG A 172 -1.60 -37.95 -14.43
CA ARG A 172 -0.73 -38.74 -13.54
C ARG A 172 0.64 -38.08 -13.31
N SER A 173 0.67 -36.74 -13.30
CA SER A 173 1.90 -35.95 -13.25
C SER A 173 1.86 -34.96 -12.10
N ASN A 174 2.80 -35.09 -11.16
CA ASN A 174 3.01 -34.09 -10.11
C ASN A 174 3.37 -32.71 -10.70
N ILE A 175 4.08 -32.67 -11.83
CA ILE A 175 4.46 -31.41 -12.49
C ILE A 175 3.22 -30.67 -12.99
N ALA A 176 2.25 -31.39 -13.57
CA ALA A 176 1.02 -30.77 -14.05
C ALA A 176 0.19 -30.23 -12.88
N THR A 177 0.09 -30.98 -11.77
CA THR A 177 -0.59 -30.49 -10.57
C THR A 177 0.08 -29.23 -9.99
N TYR A 178 1.41 -29.19 -9.87
CA TYR A 178 2.11 -28.00 -9.39
C TYR A 178 1.99 -26.81 -10.36
N THR A 179 1.92 -27.07 -11.66
CA THR A 179 1.64 -26.05 -12.68
C THR A 179 0.26 -25.43 -12.47
N THR A 180 -0.75 -26.26 -12.21
CA THR A 180 -2.11 -25.79 -11.93
C THR A 180 -2.16 -24.98 -10.64
N PHE A 181 -1.42 -25.40 -9.60
CA PHE A 181 -1.27 -24.61 -8.37
C PHE A 181 -0.72 -23.22 -8.64
N ALA A 182 0.39 -23.12 -9.39
CA ALA A 182 0.98 -21.84 -9.75
C ALA A 182 0.02 -20.99 -10.59
N GLY A 183 -0.68 -21.61 -11.56
CA GLY A 183 -1.68 -20.93 -12.38
C GLY A 183 -2.84 -20.35 -11.58
N LEU A 184 -3.41 -21.09 -10.62
CA LEU A 184 -4.48 -20.58 -9.76
C LEU A 184 -4.01 -19.43 -8.86
N PHE A 185 -2.79 -19.53 -8.32
CA PHE A 185 -2.20 -18.46 -7.53
C PHE A 185 -2.04 -17.18 -8.35
N VAL A 186 -1.66 -17.30 -9.61
CA VAL A 186 -1.49 -16.15 -10.52
C VAL A 186 -2.82 -15.55 -10.92
N LEU A 187 -3.81 -16.38 -11.23
CA LEU A 187 -5.17 -15.91 -11.51
C LEU A 187 -5.74 -15.13 -10.31
N TYR A 188 -5.44 -15.57 -9.09
CA TYR A 188 -5.78 -14.83 -7.88
C TYR A 188 -5.09 -13.45 -7.82
N LEU A 189 -3.78 -13.37 -8.05
CA LEU A 189 -3.05 -12.10 -8.05
C LEU A 189 -3.56 -11.12 -9.12
N VAL A 190 -3.93 -11.65 -10.29
CA VAL A 190 -4.46 -10.87 -11.40
C VAL A 190 -5.87 -10.39 -11.09
N GLY A 191 -6.72 -11.26 -10.53
CA GLY A 191 -8.03 -10.90 -10.02
C GLY A 191 -7.95 -9.73 -9.03
N ASN A 192 -7.05 -9.80 -8.05
CA ASN A 192 -6.85 -8.70 -7.10
C ASN A 192 -6.45 -7.38 -7.77
N THR A 193 -5.64 -7.43 -8.84
CA THR A 193 -5.26 -6.22 -9.59
C THR A 193 -6.47 -5.63 -10.31
N LEU A 194 -7.28 -6.48 -10.94
CA LEU A 194 -8.46 -6.07 -11.70
C LEU A 194 -9.62 -5.60 -10.80
N LEU A 195 -9.72 -6.05 -9.55
CA LEU A 195 -10.75 -5.57 -8.60
C LEU A 195 -10.69 -4.06 -8.33
N SER A 196 -9.52 -3.46 -8.50
CA SER A 196 -9.37 -2.01 -8.38
C SER A 196 -10.20 -1.25 -9.43
N GLN A 197 -10.50 -1.90 -10.57
CA GLN A 197 -11.24 -1.31 -11.69
C GLN A 197 -12.73 -1.62 -11.57
N PRO A 198 -13.62 -0.62 -11.44
CA PRO A 198 -15.06 -0.82 -11.30
C PRO A 198 -15.66 -1.76 -12.34
N GLU A 199 -15.27 -1.62 -13.60
CA GLU A 199 -15.78 -2.40 -14.75
C GLU A 199 -15.57 -3.91 -14.63
N TRP A 200 -14.51 -4.33 -13.93
CA TRP A 200 -14.14 -5.74 -13.81
C TRP A 200 -14.63 -6.38 -12.51
N ARG A 201 -15.20 -5.60 -11.58
CA ARG A 201 -15.53 -6.06 -10.23
C ARG A 201 -16.47 -7.26 -10.22
N ASP A 202 -17.63 -7.17 -10.86
CA ASP A 202 -18.62 -8.26 -10.88
C ASP A 202 -18.06 -9.54 -11.50
N ILE A 203 -17.35 -9.40 -12.62
CA ILE A 203 -16.74 -10.52 -13.34
C ILE A 203 -15.69 -11.20 -12.45
N VAL A 204 -14.85 -10.41 -11.77
CA VAL A 204 -13.82 -10.94 -10.88
C VAL A 204 -14.43 -11.53 -9.61
N ALA A 205 -15.44 -10.88 -9.02
CA ALA A 205 -16.19 -11.37 -7.87
C ALA A 205 -16.80 -12.75 -8.16
N ILE A 206 -17.46 -12.94 -9.29
CA ILE A 206 -18.04 -14.24 -9.70
C ILE A 206 -16.93 -15.24 -10.11
N GLY A 207 -15.91 -14.76 -10.81
CA GLY A 207 -14.81 -15.56 -11.37
C GLY A 207 -13.77 -16.05 -10.36
N ASP A 208 -13.77 -15.54 -9.12
CA ASP A 208 -12.78 -15.91 -8.10
C ASP A 208 -13.09 -17.27 -7.43
N PRO A 209 -12.27 -18.32 -7.61
CA PRO A 209 -12.48 -19.63 -6.99
C PRO A 209 -12.30 -19.63 -5.47
N PHE A 210 -11.67 -18.62 -4.89
CA PHE A 210 -11.51 -18.46 -3.44
C PHE A 210 -12.67 -17.66 -2.83
N GLY A 211 -13.35 -16.82 -3.61
CA GLY A 211 -14.43 -15.94 -3.14
C GLY A 211 -13.96 -14.81 -2.24
N ILE A 212 -12.68 -14.45 -2.30
CA ILE A 212 -12.11 -13.28 -1.63
C ILE A 212 -12.72 -12.02 -2.25
N SER A 213 -12.76 -12.00 -3.57
CA SER A 213 -13.28 -10.92 -4.39
C SER A 213 -14.76 -10.68 -4.10
N ALA A 214 -15.58 -11.73 -4.13
CA ALA A 214 -17.00 -11.63 -3.81
C ALA A 214 -17.28 -11.32 -2.33
N TYR A 215 -16.39 -11.73 -1.42
CA TYR A 215 -16.50 -11.35 -0.02
C TYR A 215 -16.25 -9.84 0.15
N GLY A 216 -15.14 -9.35 -0.41
CA GLY A 216 -14.78 -7.93 -0.35
C GLY A 216 -15.81 -7.03 -1.03
N ASP A 217 -16.44 -7.48 -2.11
CA ASP A 217 -17.53 -6.79 -2.79
C ASP A 217 -18.74 -6.57 -1.85
N VAL A 218 -19.18 -7.62 -1.14
CA VAL A 218 -20.33 -7.55 -0.23
C VAL A 218 -20.02 -6.77 1.06
N THR A 219 -18.78 -6.81 1.54
CA THR A 219 -18.38 -6.19 2.82
C THR A 219 -17.71 -4.82 2.68
N ARG A 220 -17.58 -4.29 1.46
CA ARG A 220 -16.77 -3.09 1.15
C ARG A 220 -17.13 -1.89 2.02
N TYR A 221 -18.42 -1.67 2.23
CA TYR A 221 -18.97 -0.53 2.95
C TYR A 221 -19.50 -0.90 4.35
N TRP A 222 -19.13 -2.07 4.87
CA TRP A 222 -19.55 -2.47 6.21
C TRP A 222 -18.90 -1.59 7.27
N THR A 223 -19.73 -1.14 8.22
CA THR A 223 -19.25 -0.40 9.39
C THR A 223 -18.52 -1.33 10.36
N PRO A 224 -17.67 -0.81 11.27
CA PRO A 224 -17.04 -1.64 12.30
C PRO A 224 -18.07 -2.42 13.14
N ALA A 225 -19.23 -1.84 13.43
CA ALA A 225 -20.32 -2.51 14.13
C ALA A 225 -20.86 -3.71 13.35
N GLU A 226 -21.06 -3.57 12.04
CA GLU A 226 -21.47 -4.68 11.16
C GLU A 226 -20.37 -5.74 11.08
N GLN A 227 -19.11 -5.35 10.88
CA GLN A 227 -17.97 -6.27 10.82
C GLN A 227 -17.82 -7.11 12.11
N ASN A 228 -18.18 -6.53 13.27
CA ASN A 228 -18.12 -7.17 14.58
C ASN A 228 -19.26 -8.15 14.87
N SER A 229 -20.43 -7.96 14.27
CA SER A 229 -21.65 -8.66 14.67
C SER A 229 -22.30 -9.48 13.55
N ARG A 230 -22.15 -9.06 12.30
CA ARG A 230 -22.84 -9.59 11.12
C ARG A 230 -21.99 -10.64 10.41
N VAL A 231 -22.61 -11.79 10.17
CA VAL A 231 -22.05 -12.81 9.27
C VAL A 231 -22.48 -12.47 7.84
N VAL A 232 -21.56 -12.58 6.89
CA VAL A 232 -21.81 -12.21 5.49
C VAL A 232 -23.01 -12.99 4.91
N PRO A 233 -24.04 -12.31 4.38
CA PRO A 233 -25.20 -12.97 3.78
C PRO A 233 -24.82 -13.65 2.45
N LEU A 234 -25.47 -14.77 2.14
CA LEU A 234 -25.31 -15.45 0.84
C LEU A 234 -26.30 -14.86 -0.18
N GLU A 235 -25.96 -13.68 -0.71
CA GLU A 235 -26.74 -12.99 -1.73
C GLU A 235 -25.84 -12.41 -2.84
N GLY A 236 -26.46 -11.83 -3.87
CA GLY A 236 -25.75 -11.17 -4.98
C GLY A 236 -24.63 -11.98 -5.63
N ASN A 237 -23.49 -11.32 -5.85
CA ASN A 237 -22.29 -11.90 -6.43
C ASN A 237 -21.71 -13.03 -5.59
N LEU A 238 -21.82 -12.97 -4.25
CA LEU A 238 -21.32 -14.02 -3.37
C LEU A 238 -22.10 -15.32 -3.54
N LEU A 239 -23.44 -15.29 -3.52
CA LEU A 239 -24.24 -16.49 -3.75
C LEU A 239 -23.97 -17.08 -5.14
N THR A 240 -23.94 -16.22 -6.16
CA THR A 240 -23.67 -16.61 -7.55
C THR A 240 -22.32 -17.30 -7.68
N ASN A 241 -21.28 -16.72 -7.07
CA ASN A 241 -19.95 -17.30 -7.01
C ASN A 241 -19.95 -18.68 -6.32
N ARG A 242 -20.55 -18.81 -5.13
CA ARG A 242 -20.55 -20.07 -4.37
C ARG A 242 -21.28 -21.18 -5.14
N LEU A 243 -22.42 -20.88 -5.77
CA LEU A 243 -23.17 -21.84 -6.58
C LEU A 243 -22.43 -22.25 -7.86
N LEU A 244 -21.81 -21.28 -8.54
CA LEU A 244 -21.01 -21.53 -9.75
C LEU A 244 -19.86 -22.51 -9.45
N TRP A 245 -19.05 -22.20 -8.44
CA TRP A 245 -17.88 -23.01 -8.11
C TRP A 245 -18.24 -24.37 -7.52
N LEU A 246 -19.35 -24.47 -6.77
CA LEU A 246 -19.91 -25.75 -6.35
C LEU A 246 -20.36 -26.59 -7.57
N GLY A 247 -21.00 -25.96 -8.57
CA GLY A 247 -21.37 -26.60 -9.83
C GLY A 247 -20.16 -27.11 -10.61
N ILE A 248 -19.10 -26.29 -10.72
CA ILE A 248 -17.82 -26.66 -11.34
C ILE A 248 -17.19 -27.84 -10.59
N ALA A 249 -17.15 -27.80 -9.26
CA ALA A 249 -16.64 -28.90 -8.43
C ALA A 249 -17.42 -30.20 -8.69
N ALA A 250 -18.76 -30.16 -8.70
CA ALA A 250 -19.58 -31.33 -8.99
C ALA A 250 -19.30 -31.90 -10.40
N GLY A 251 -19.17 -31.02 -11.40
CA GLY A 251 -18.80 -31.39 -12.76
C GLY A 251 -17.42 -32.05 -12.85
N LEU A 252 -16.40 -31.47 -12.19
CA LEU A 252 -15.04 -32.03 -12.12
C LEU A 252 -15.03 -33.38 -11.40
N PHE A 253 -15.78 -33.54 -10.32
CA PHE A 253 -15.90 -34.82 -9.63
C PHE A 253 -16.51 -35.90 -10.54
N LEU A 254 -17.57 -35.57 -11.29
CA LEU A 254 -18.17 -36.47 -12.27
C LEU A 254 -17.17 -36.85 -13.37
N VAL A 255 -16.43 -35.87 -13.93
CA VAL A 255 -15.36 -36.12 -14.90
C VAL A 255 -14.32 -37.08 -14.35
N ASN A 256 -13.89 -36.92 -13.09
CA ASN A 256 -12.94 -37.81 -12.47
C ASN A 256 -13.45 -39.25 -12.36
N VAL A 257 -14.69 -39.44 -11.92
CA VAL A 257 -15.32 -40.76 -11.78
C VAL A 257 -15.48 -41.45 -13.14
N LEU A 258 -15.83 -40.69 -14.19
CA LEU A 258 -16.00 -41.22 -15.55
C LEU A 258 -14.68 -41.47 -16.28
N ALA A 259 -13.66 -40.63 -16.04
CA ALA A 259 -12.37 -40.71 -16.75
C ALA A 259 -11.36 -41.66 -16.09
N PHE A 260 -11.54 -42.01 -14.81
CA PHE A 260 -10.61 -42.87 -14.09
C PHE A 260 -10.68 -44.31 -14.59
N THR A 261 -9.52 -44.87 -14.94
CA THR A 261 -9.40 -46.28 -15.36
C THR A 261 -8.11 -46.91 -14.83
N PHE A 262 -8.18 -48.17 -14.41
CA PHE A 262 -7.02 -49.00 -14.05
C PHE A 262 -6.20 -49.43 -15.27
N ARG A 263 -6.77 -49.33 -16.49
CA ARG A 263 -6.01 -49.59 -17.71
C ARG A 263 -4.86 -48.58 -17.83
N ALA A 264 -3.66 -49.08 -18.09
CA ALA A 264 -2.52 -48.24 -18.44
C ALA A 264 -2.83 -47.57 -19.80
N ARG A 265 -3.41 -46.36 -19.75
CA ARG A 265 -3.46 -45.48 -20.93
C ARG A 265 -2.01 -45.15 -21.27
N GLY A 266 -1.46 -45.83 -22.27
CA GLY A 266 -0.26 -45.36 -22.94
C GLY A 266 -0.51 -43.91 -23.36
N ARG A 267 0.44 -43.01 -23.03
CA ARG A 267 0.43 -41.56 -23.26
C ARG A 267 -0.57 -41.13 -24.35
N MET A 268 -1.61 -40.40 -23.94
CA MET A 268 -2.67 -39.92 -24.84
C MET A 268 -2.23 -38.69 -25.68
N PHE A 269 -1.04 -38.13 -25.43
CA PHE A 269 -0.45 -37.11 -26.29
C PHE A 269 0.60 -37.74 -27.22
N GLY A 270 0.37 -37.55 -28.51
CA GLY A 270 1.05 -38.22 -29.62
C GLY A 270 2.57 -38.13 -29.59
N GLY A 271 3.21 -39.22 -29.19
CA GLY A 271 4.46 -39.65 -29.79
C GLY A 271 4.14 -40.89 -30.59
N ARG A 272 4.37 -40.87 -31.91
CA ARG A 272 4.44 -42.09 -32.73
C ARG A 272 5.11 -43.16 -31.87
N ARG A 273 4.41 -44.27 -31.63
CA ARG A 273 5.08 -45.52 -31.26
C ARG A 273 6.17 -45.64 -32.32
N LYS A 274 7.44 -45.36 -31.98
CA LYS A 274 8.53 -45.96 -32.72
C LYS A 274 8.14 -47.42 -32.63
N SER A 275 7.73 -47.96 -33.78
CA SER A 275 7.56 -49.39 -33.95
C SER A 275 8.68 -50.02 -33.14
N ALA A 276 8.36 -50.97 -32.28
CA ALA A 276 9.37 -51.92 -31.87
C ALA A 276 9.82 -52.57 -33.18
N ALA A 277 10.76 -51.90 -33.86
CA ALA A 277 11.62 -52.53 -34.83
C ALA A 277 12.17 -53.69 -34.04
N ASN A 278 11.80 -54.90 -34.45
CA ASN A 278 12.33 -56.14 -33.91
C ASN A 278 13.80 -55.89 -33.57
N GLU A 279 14.11 -55.77 -32.28
CA GLU A 279 15.48 -55.80 -31.86
C GLU A 279 15.95 -57.19 -32.28
N ALA A 280 16.74 -57.23 -33.35
CA ALA A 280 17.56 -58.39 -33.61
C ALA A 280 18.30 -58.69 -32.30
N PRO A 281 18.46 -59.98 -31.92
CA PRO A 281 19.15 -60.32 -30.68
C PRO A 281 20.46 -59.55 -30.62
N PHE A 282 20.68 -58.83 -29.52
CA PHE A 282 21.91 -58.07 -29.29
C PHE A 282 23.09 -59.03 -29.43
N VAL A 283 23.80 -58.92 -30.56
CA VAL A 283 25.08 -59.59 -30.76
C VAL A 283 26.13 -58.62 -30.25
N PRO A 284 26.83 -58.91 -29.13
CA PRO A 284 27.91 -58.05 -28.69
C PRO A 284 28.97 -58.01 -29.79
N GLN A 285 29.06 -56.88 -30.49
CA GLN A 285 30.26 -56.57 -31.26
C GLN A 285 31.34 -56.21 -30.24
N GLU A 286 32.49 -56.87 -30.32
CA GLU A 286 33.73 -56.39 -29.71
C GLU A 286 34.08 -55.06 -30.37
N ILE A 287 33.55 -53.98 -29.82
CA ILE A 287 34.03 -52.63 -30.10
C ILE A 287 35.26 -52.47 -29.21
N GLU A 288 36.44 -52.35 -29.82
CA GLU A 288 37.63 -51.87 -29.11
C GLU A 288 37.34 -50.44 -28.64
N LEU A 289 36.89 -50.32 -27.40
CA LEU A 289 36.71 -49.03 -26.76
C LEU A 289 38.11 -48.41 -26.56
N PRO A 290 38.35 -47.17 -27.02
CA PRO A 290 39.61 -46.50 -26.76
C PRO A 290 39.85 -46.48 -25.25
N ARG A 291 41.03 -46.96 -24.83
CA ARG A 291 41.44 -46.89 -23.42
C ARG A 291 41.61 -45.42 -23.07
N ALA A 292 40.60 -44.85 -22.42
CA ALA A 292 40.67 -43.51 -21.87
C ALA A 292 41.62 -43.55 -20.66
N GLU A 293 42.73 -42.82 -20.74
CA GLU A 293 43.58 -42.58 -19.56
C GLU A 293 42.92 -41.51 -18.68
N PRO A 294 42.64 -41.81 -17.39
CA PRO A 294 42.04 -40.83 -16.50
C PRO A 294 43.02 -39.68 -16.23
N SER A 295 42.73 -38.50 -16.76
CA SER A 295 43.45 -37.27 -16.43
C SER A 295 42.97 -36.74 -15.07
N SER A 296 43.91 -36.45 -14.17
CA SER A 296 43.65 -35.99 -12.79
C SER A 296 44.05 -34.53 -12.55
N GLY A 297 44.34 -33.78 -13.62
CA GLY A 297 44.76 -32.39 -13.52
C GLY A 297 43.62 -31.43 -13.11
N PRO A 298 43.93 -30.26 -12.53
CA PRO A 298 42.93 -29.25 -12.13
C PRO A 298 42.06 -28.75 -13.30
N GLY A 299 42.57 -28.78 -14.54
CA GLY A 299 41.80 -28.48 -15.75
C GLY A 299 40.62 -29.44 -16.01
N VAL A 300 40.69 -30.67 -15.49
CA VAL A 300 39.59 -31.65 -15.61
C VAL A 300 38.43 -31.26 -14.70
N ALA A 301 38.68 -30.76 -13.49
CA ALA A 301 37.64 -30.28 -12.59
C ALA A 301 36.91 -29.06 -13.17
N LEU A 302 37.62 -28.15 -13.84
CA LEU A 302 37.03 -27.02 -14.57
C LEU A 302 36.15 -27.48 -15.74
N THR A 303 36.62 -28.48 -16.50
CA THR A 303 35.84 -29.07 -17.60
C THR A 303 34.57 -29.76 -17.08
N GLN A 304 34.69 -30.53 -15.99
CA GLN A 304 33.56 -31.16 -15.30
C GLN A 304 32.59 -30.09 -14.75
N PHE A 305 33.11 -28.98 -14.22
CA PHE A 305 32.31 -27.87 -13.73
C PHE A 305 31.52 -27.17 -14.85
N ALA A 306 32.17 -26.82 -15.96
CA ALA A 306 31.50 -26.24 -17.12
C ALA A 306 30.43 -27.18 -17.69
N ALA A 307 30.76 -28.48 -17.84
CA ALA A 307 29.81 -29.49 -18.28
C ALA A 307 28.63 -29.63 -17.31
N ARG A 308 28.90 -29.58 -16.00
CA ARG A 308 27.87 -29.70 -14.97
C ARG A 308 26.98 -28.48 -14.87
N ILE A 309 27.52 -27.26 -14.95
CA ILE A 309 26.72 -26.03 -15.07
C ILE A 309 25.82 -26.13 -16.29
N GLY A 310 26.37 -26.48 -17.46
CA GLY A 310 25.58 -26.66 -18.67
C GLY A 310 24.47 -27.69 -18.51
N PHE A 311 24.73 -28.80 -17.80
CA PHE A 311 23.73 -29.80 -17.47
C PHE A 311 22.64 -29.28 -16.51
N GLU A 312 23.03 -28.58 -15.44
CA GLU A 312 22.08 -28.03 -14.47
C GLU A 312 21.20 -26.94 -15.09
N ILE A 313 21.80 -26.02 -15.86
CA ILE A 313 21.09 -24.97 -16.60
C ILE A 313 20.11 -25.60 -17.61
N LYS A 314 20.55 -26.56 -18.42
CA LYS A 314 19.65 -27.27 -19.35
C LYS A 314 18.55 -28.00 -18.60
N GLY A 315 18.87 -28.60 -17.44
CA GLY A 315 17.90 -29.27 -16.58
C GLY A 315 16.83 -28.33 -16.03
N VAL A 316 17.12 -27.04 -15.90
CA VAL A 316 16.13 -26.02 -15.52
C VAL A 316 15.42 -25.44 -16.75
N VAL A 317 16.15 -24.99 -17.78
CA VAL A 317 15.57 -24.34 -18.97
C VAL A 317 14.67 -25.31 -19.77
N PHE A 318 15.02 -26.59 -19.87
CA PHE A 318 14.14 -27.59 -20.51
C PHE A 318 13.05 -28.13 -19.58
N ASN A 319 13.01 -27.68 -18.32
CA ASN A 319 11.89 -27.99 -17.44
C ASN A 319 10.71 -27.10 -17.84
N VAL A 320 9.56 -27.73 -18.09
CA VAL A 320 8.32 -27.03 -18.45
C VAL A 320 7.91 -26.02 -17.37
N ALA A 321 8.19 -26.30 -16.09
CA ALA A 321 7.90 -25.38 -14.99
C ALA A 321 8.63 -24.04 -15.13
N PHE A 322 9.82 -24.00 -15.75
CA PHE A 322 10.59 -22.76 -15.89
C PHE A 322 9.87 -21.79 -16.83
N TRP A 323 9.43 -22.27 -17.99
CA TRP A 323 8.71 -21.46 -18.96
C TRP A 323 7.33 -21.02 -18.46
N ILE A 324 6.66 -21.87 -17.68
CA ILE A 324 5.40 -21.49 -17.02
C ILE A 324 5.64 -20.32 -16.06
N LEU A 325 6.63 -20.43 -15.17
CA LEU A 325 6.93 -19.40 -14.19
C LEU A 325 7.45 -18.11 -14.84
N LEU A 326 8.23 -18.23 -15.92
CA LEU A 326 8.65 -17.09 -16.73
C LEU A 326 7.45 -16.39 -17.37
N GLY A 327 6.54 -17.15 -18.01
CA GLY A 327 5.32 -16.60 -18.61
C GLY A 327 4.40 -15.95 -17.59
N ILE A 328 4.23 -16.56 -16.42
CA ILE A 328 3.54 -15.99 -15.26
C ILE A 328 4.18 -14.66 -14.84
N GLY A 329 5.51 -14.65 -14.69
CA GLY A 329 6.24 -13.46 -14.27
C GLY A 329 6.09 -12.31 -15.26
N ILE A 330 6.21 -12.60 -16.56
CA ILE A 330 5.96 -11.65 -17.64
C ILE A 330 4.53 -11.14 -17.60
N PHE A 331 3.56 -12.04 -17.43
CA PHE A 331 2.14 -11.68 -17.39
C PHE A 331 1.81 -10.77 -16.20
N LEU A 332 2.30 -11.10 -15.00
CA LEU A 332 2.11 -10.28 -13.80
C LEU A 332 2.76 -8.91 -13.94
N ALA A 333 4.01 -8.84 -14.42
CA ALA A 333 4.67 -7.56 -14.68
C ALA A 333 3.89 -6.75 -15.72
N ALA A 334 3.39 -7.40 -16.78
CA ALA A 334 2.62 -6.71 -17.82
C ALA A 334 1.28 -6.18 -17.31
N MET A 335 0.51 -6.99 -16.60
CA MET A 335 -0.77 -6.57 -16.02
C MET A 335 -0.58 -5.45 -15.00
N GLY A 336 0.42 -5.58 -14.12
CA GLY A 336 0.74 -4.54 -13.14
C GLY A 336 1.11 -3.20 -13.78
N LEU A 337 1.82 -3.21 -14.91
CA LEU A 337 2.23 -1.99 -15.63
C LEU A 337 1.13 -1.41 -16.54
N LEU A 338 0.23 -2.27 -17.05
CA LEU A 338 -0.92 -1.83 -17.84
C LEU A 338 -1.99 -1.18 -16.95
N PHE A 339 -2.24 -1.77 -15.77
CA PHE A 339 -3.22 -1.29 -14.79
C PHE A 339 -2.55 -0.65 -13.56
N ALA A 340 -1.36 -0.07 -13.74
CA ALA A 340 -0.65 0.60 -12.67
C ALA A 340 -1.54 1.69 -12.07
N GLN A 341 -1.52 1.81 -10.73
CA GLN A 341 -2.43 2.72 -10.04
C GLN A 341 -2.25 4.16 -10.52
N SER A 342 -3.37 4.78 -10.83
CA SER A 342 -3.49 6.16 -11.25
C SER A 342 -4.08 7.01 -10.13
N VAL A 343 -3.66 8.28 -10.06
CA VAL A 343 -4.20 9.24 -9.09
C VAL A 343 -5.46 9.85 -9.70
N TYR A 344 -6.63 9.65 -9.07
CA TYR A 344 -7.94 10.02 -9.63
C TYR A 344 -8.23 9.49 -11.04
N GLY A 345 -7.69 8.32 -11.37
CA GLY A 345 -7.81 7.74 -12.72
C GLY A 345 -6.71 8.18 -13.69
N THR A 346 -5.99 9.26 -13.41
CA THR A 346 -4.92 9.82 -14.27
C THR A 346 -3.59 9.08 -14.10
N PRO A 347 -3.06 8.45 -15.17
CA PRO A 347 -1.80 7.74 -15.10
C PRO A 347 -0.61 8.72 -15.03
N ASN A 348 0.55 8.21 -14.59
CA ASN A 348 1.81 8.91 -14.78
C ASN A 348 2.50 8.44 -16.08
N TYR A 349 3.36 9.30 -16.64
CA TYR A 349 4.35 8.86 -17.62
C TYR A 349 5.10 7.65 -17.06
N PRO A 350 5.35 6.60 -17.87
CA PRO A 350 6.01 5.39 -17.41
C PRO A 350 7.51 5.62 -17.33
N VAL A 351 7.95 6.60 -16.54
CA VAL A 351 9.36 6.84 -16.23
C VAL A 351 9.99 5.59 -15.65
N THR A 352 11.30 5.42 -15.82
CA THR A 352 11.97 4.15 -15.51
C THR A 352 11.87 3.82 -14.01
N ARG A 353 11.91 4.83 -13.13
CA ARG A 353 11.71 4.69 -11.68
C ARG A 353 10.37 4.03 -11.34
N THR A 354 9.25 4.62 -11.77
CA THR A 354 7.89 4.12 -11.48
C THR A 354 7.64 2.75 -12.12
N THR A 355 8.17 2.52 -13.32
CA THR A 355 8.11 1.21 -13.99
C THR A 355 8.79 0.13 -13.17
N ILE A 356 9.98 0.41 -12.62
CA ILE A 356 10.68 -0.52 -11.73
C ILE A 356 9.93 -0.69 -10.41
N ASP A 357 9.34 0.37 -9.84
CA ASP A 357 8.57 0.28 -8.59
C ASP A 357 7.39 -0.69 -8.72
N VAL A 358 6.64 -0.58 -9.83
CA VAL A 358 5.54 -1.50 -10.15
C VAL A 358 6.04 -2.93 -10.35
N ILE A 359 7.16 -3.10 -11.07
CA ILE A 359 7.78 -4.43 -11.25
C ILE A 359 8.17 -5.01 -9.89
N VAL A 360 8.91 -4.28 -9.06
CA VAL A 360 9.39 -4.76 -7.76
C VAL A 360 8.21 -5.07 -6.83
N GLY A 361 7.21 -4.19 -6.75
CA GLY A 361 6.02 -4.37 -5.92
C GLY A 361 5.19 -5.61 -6.30
N GLY A 362 4.94 -5.81 -7.59
CA GLY A 362 4.15 -6.96 -8.08
C GLY A 362 4.94 -8.27 -8.17
N PHE A 363 6.25 -8.21 -8.42
CA PHE A 363 7.07 -9.39 -8.73
C PHE A 363 7.76 -9.99 -7.51
N ALA A 364 7.84 -9.29 -6.37
CA ALA A 364 8.70 -9.68 -5.25
C ALA A 364 8.52 -11.11 -4.72
N TRP A 365 7.28 -11.59 -4.73
CA TRP A 365 6.95 -12.92 -4.22
C TRP A 365 7.33 -14.05 -5.19
N VAL A 366 7.42 -13.77 -6.49
CA VAL A 366 7.66 -14.78 -7.52
C VAL A 366 9.04 -15.43 -7.35
N PRO A 367 10.16 -14.69 -7.28
CA PRO A 367 11.48 -15.28 -7.02
C PRO A 367 11.55 -16.09 -5.73
N LEU A 368 10.87 -15.68 -4.65
CA LEU A 368 10.85 -16.41 -3.39
C LEU A 368 10.22 -17.80 -3.56
N VAL A 369 9.03 -17.87 -4.16
CA VAL A 369 8.32 -19.14 -4.43
C VAL A 369 9.16 -20.04 -5.34
N VAL A 370 9.78 -19.44 -6.36
CA VAL A 370 10.68 -20.13 -7.29
C VAL A 370 11.88 -20.71 -6.55
N ILE A 371 12.52 -19.96 -5.65
CA ILE A 371 13.66 -20.43 -4.86
C ILE A 371 13.26 -21.61 -3.97
N VAL A 372 12.15 -21.50 -3.23
CA VAL A 372 11.64 -22.57 -2.36
C VAL A 372 11.46 -23.86 -3.17
N TYR A 373 10.80 -23.77 -4.32
CA TYR A 373 10.51 -24.92 -5.17
C TYR A 373 11.76 -25.48 -5.86
N TYR A 374 12.50 -24.65 -6.61
CA TYR A 374 13.63 -25.09 -7.42
C TYR A 374 14.84 -25.51 -6.60
N ALA A 375 15.08 -24.92 -5.43
CA ALA A 375 16.11 -25.45 -4.52
C ALA A 375 15.82 -26.92 -4.17
N SER A 376 14.54 -27.25 -3.90
CA SER A 376 14.13 -28.62 -3.63
C SER A 376 14.27 -29.51 -4.88
N GLU A 377 13.84 -29.03 -6.05
CA GLU A 377 13.85 -29.84 -7.27
C GLU A 377 15.29 -30.11 -7.74
N VAL A 378 16.13 -29.08 -7.79
CA VAL A 378 17.52 -29.18 -8.25
C VAL A 378 18.35 -30.07 -7.33
N ILE A 379 18.15 -30.02 -6.00
CA ILE A 379 18.92 -30.85 -5.05
C ILE A 379 18.47 -32.32 -5.08
N TRP A 380 17.18 -32.58 -5.23
CA TRP A 380 16.61 -33.94 -5.13
C TRP A 380 16.43 -34.66 -6.46
N ARG A 381 16.59 -33.98 -7.61
CA ARG A 381 16.36 -34.52 -8.96
C ARG A 381 17.03 -35.88 -9.18
N GLU A 382 18.33 -36.00 -8.93
CA GLU A 382 19.06 -37.25 -9.17
C GLU A 382 18.52 -38.42 -8.34
N ARG A 383 18.05 -38.15 -7.12
CA ARG A 383 17.47 -39.17 -6.21
C ARG A 383 16.06 -39.56 -6.65
N ASN A 384 15.26 -38.61 -7.12
CA ASN A 384 13.92 -38.86 -7.65
C ASN A 384 13.95 -39.80 -8.87
N TYR A 385 14.98 -39.67 -9.72
CA TYR A 385 15.20 -40.56 -10.88
C TYR A 385 16.04 -41.80 -10.57
N ARG A 386 16.39 -42.06 -9.30
CA ARG A 386 17.25 -43.19 -8.86
C ARG A 386 18.61 -43.25 -9.58
N PHE A 387 19.15 -42.08 -9.90
CA PHE A 387 20.42 -41.93 -10.61
C PHE A 387 21.54 -41.38 -9.70
N SER A 388 21.22 -41.06 -8.43
CA SER A 388 22.16 -40.50 -7.47
C SER A 388 23.40 -41.37 -7.23
N ASP A 389 23.24 -42.69 -7.17
CA ASP A 389 24.36 -43.59 -6.87
C ASP A 389 25.40 -43.62 -8.02
N ILE A 390 24.94 -43.44 -9.25
CA ILE A 390 25.81 -43.34 -10.43
C ILE A 390 26.56 -42.01 -10.42
N VAL A 391 25.87 -40.91 -10.14
CA VAL A 391 26.46 -39.56 -10.08
C VAL A 391 27.47 -39.45 -8.93
N ASP A 392 27.12 -39.97 -7.75
CA ASP A 392 27.97 -39.93 -6.56
C ASP A 392 29.21 -40.83 -6.70
N GLY A 393 29.16 -41.84 -7.56
CA GLY A 393 30.28 -42.70 -7.93
C GLY A 393 31.27 -42.10 -8.94
N THR A 394 30.99 -40.92 -9.50
CA THR A 394 31.91 -40.25 -10.42
C THR A 394 33.11 -39.61 -9.68
N PRO A 395 34.28 -39.48 -10.32
CA PRO A 395 35.45 -38.82 -9.73
C PRO A 395 35.31 -37.29 -9.61
N THR A 396 34.13 -36.73 -9.89
CA THR A 396 33.85 -35.29 -9.85
C THR A 396 33.92 -34.78 -8.40
N PRO A 397 34.62 -33.68 -8.06
CA PRO A 397 34.64 -33.11 -6.71
C PRO A 397 33.28 -32.57 -6.22
N SER A 398 33.01 -32.56 -4.90
CA SER A 398 31.65 -32.19 -4.40
C SER A 398 31.32 -30.72 -4.59
N TRP A 399 32.32 -29.84 -4.60
CA TRP A 399 32.12 -28.41 -4.78
C TRP A 399 31.50 -28.12 -6.15
N VAL A 400 31.84 -28.93 -7.17
CA VAL A 400 31.28 -28.83 -8.52
C VAL A 400 29.76 -29.02 -8.48
N PHE A 401 29.26 -30.01 -7.74
CA PHE A 401 27.82 -30.25 -7.63
C PHE A 401 27.10 -29.09 -6.93
N VAL A 402 27.57 -28.67 -5.76
CA VAL A 402 26.92 -27.59 -4.98
C VAL A 402 26.91 -26.28 -5.74
N THR A 403 28.06 -25.85 -6.25
CA THR A 403 28.19 -24.57 -6.97
C THR A 403 27.46 -24.58 -8.31
N SER A 404 27.48 -25.68 -9.07
CA SER A 404 26.70 -25.78 -10.32
C SER A 404 25.19 -25.66 -10.09
N LYS A 405 24.68 -26.23 -8.99
CA LYS A 405 23.26 -26.17 -8.61
C LYS A 405 22.87 -24.77 -8.13
N LEU A 406 23.74 -24.12 -7.36
CA LEU A 406 23.55 -22.73 -6.94
C LEU A 406 23.55 -21.77 -8.13
N ILE A 407 24.51 -21.89 -9.05
CA ILE A 407 24.58 -21.07 -10.27
C ILE A 407 23.32 -21.27 -11.11
N ALA A 408 22.88 -22.52 -11.27
CA ALA A 408 21.64 -22.80 -12.01
C ALA A 408 20.42 -22.16 -11.33
N LEU A 409 20.27 -22.25 -10.02
CA LEU A 409 19.16 -21.64 -9.27
C LEU A 409 19.20 -20.11 -9.35
N THR A 410 20.38 -19.52 -9.21
CA THR A 410 20.59 -18.07 -9.28
C THR A 410 20.32 -17.54 -10.69
N MET A 411 20.70 -18.29 -11.73
CA MET A 411 20.39 -17.94 -13.11
C MET A 411 18.88 -17.90 -13.39
N VAL A 412 18.09 -18.78 -12.75
CA VAL A 412 16.62 -18.72 -12.87
C VAL A 412 16.08 -17.40 -12.34
N VAL A 413 16.55 -16.97 -11.16
CA VAL A 413 16.16 -15.69 -10.56
C VAL A 413 16.52 -14.54 -11.51
N PHE A 414 17.75 -14.50 -12.02
CA PHE A 414 18.15 -13.44 -12.94
C PHE A 414 17.40 -13.49 -14.29
N ALA A 415 17.09 -14.67 -14.81
CA ALA A 415 16.28 -14.81 -16.04
C ALA A 415 14.87 -14.24 -15.85
N LEU A 416 14.27 -14.48 -14.67
CA LEU A 416 12.99 -13.90 -14.27
C LEU A 416 13.07 -12.37 -14.19
N LEU A 417 14.11 -11.82 -13.58
CA LEU A 417 14.30 -10.36 -13.46
C LEU A 417 14.57 -9.70 -14.82
N VAL A 418 15.38 -10.32 -15.68
CA VAL A 418 15.62 -9.84 -17.05
C VAL A 418 14.34 -9.88 -17.88
N SER A 419 13.49 -10.88 -17.68
CA SER A 419 12.19 -10.92 -18.36
C SER A 419 11.26 -9.80 -17.89
N ALA A 420 11.23 -9.51 -16.59
CA ALA A 420 10.45 -8.39 -16.05
C ALA A 420 10.97 -7.04 -16.57
N MET A 421 12.30 -6.86 -16.63
CA MET A 421 12.95 -5.71 -17.26
C MET A 421 12.54 -5.55 -18.72
N ALA A 422 12.61 -6.63 -19.50
CA ALA A 422 12.22 -6.61 -20.91
C ALA A 422 10.74 -6.27 -21.10
N THR A 423 9.86 -6.78 -20.22
CA THR A 423 8.44 -6.41 -20.20
C THR A 423 8.24 -4.94 -19.87
N GLY A 424 8.95 -4.41 -18.87
CA GLY A 424 8.94 -2.99 -18.51
C GLY A 424 9.32 -2.10 -19.69
N ILE A 425 10.47 -2.37 -20.29
CA ILE A 425 10.96 -1.66 -21.48
C ILE A 425 9.95 -1.75 -22.63
N ALA A 426 9.39 -2.94 -22.89
CA ALA A 426 8.39 -3.11 -23.94
C ALA A 426 7.15 -2.25 -23.68
N ILE A 427 6.66 -2.20 -22.44
CA ILE A 427 5.47 -1.40 -22.09
C ILE A 427 5.77 0.09 -22.13
N GLN A 428 6.94 0.54 -21.67
CA GLN A 428 7.37 1.94 -21.83
C GLN A 428 7.33 2.35 -23.31
N LEU A 429 7.89 1.52 -24.20
CA LEU A 429 7.87 1.76 -25.64
C LEU A 429 6.45 1.71 -26.25
N ILE A 430 5.59 0.78 -25.80
CA ILE A 430 4.18 0.70 -26.22
C ILE A 430 3.41 1.96 -25.82
N LYS A 431 3.67 2.49 -24.62
CA LYS A 431 3.09 3.75 -24.10
C LYS A 431 3.75 5.01 -24.69
N GLY A 432 4.69 4.85 -25.63
CA GLY A 432 5.35 5.95 -26.34
C GLY A 432 6.52 6.60 -25.60
N TYR A 433 6.93 6.05 -24.46
CA TYR A 433 8.06 6.57 -23.68
C TYR A 433 9.39 5.97 -24.14
N THR A 434 10.33 6.83 -24.56
CA THR A 434 11.59 6.41 -25.19
C THR A 434 12.86 6.72 -24.36
N HIS A 435 12.73 7.46 -23.25
CA HIS A 435 13.83 7.82 -22.36
C HIS A 435 14.14 6.67 -21.38
N LEU A 436 14.72 5.59 -21.91
CA LEU A 436 14.98 4.35 -21.16
C LEU A 436 16.30 4.42 -20.37
N GLU A 437 16.22 4.30 -19.05
CA GLU A 437 17.40 4.27 -18.17
C GLU A 437 17.87 2.83 -17.90
N LEU A 438 18.55 2.23 -18.88
CA LEU A 438 19.02 0.84 -18.76
C LEU A 438 19.97 0.61 -17.56
N GLY A 439 20.73 1.63 -17.16
CA GLY A 439 21.57 1.60 -15.97
C GLY A 439 20.75 1.41 -14.70
N GLN A 440 19.65 2.18 -14.56
CA GLN A 440 18.75 2.09 -13.42
C GLN A 440 18.10 0.71 -13.31
N TYR A 441 17.66 0.12 -14.43
CA TYR A 441 17.16 -1.26 -14.46
C TYR A 441 18.19 -2.26 -13.95
N ALA A 442 19.44 -2.16 -14.42
CA ALA A 442 20.52 -3.04 -13.99
C ALA A 442 20.77 -2.89 -12.48
N GLU A 443 20.86 -1.67 -11.97
CA GLU A 443 21.15 -1.40 -10.56
C GLU A 443 19.99 -1.85 -9.64
N ARG A 444 18.74 -1.49 -9.92
CA ARG A 444 17.61 -1.85 -9.04
C ARG A 444 17.29 -3.34 -9.10
N LEU A 445 17.16 -3.89 -10.31
CA LEU A 445 16.73 -5.28 -10.47
C LEU A 445 17.86 -6.27 -10.19
N VAL A 446 19.09 -6.02 -10.63
CA VAL A 446 20.20 -6.96 -10.42
C VAL A 446 20.82 -6.77 -9.04
N PHE A 447 21.23 -5.54 -8.71
CA PHE A 447 21.92 -5.26 -7.46
C PHE A 447 20.94 -5.17 -6.29
N GLY A 448 19.94 -4.29 -6.34
CA GLY A 448 18.97 -4.08 -5.26
C GLY A 448 18.04 -5.28 -5.00
N PHE A 449 17.70 -6.05 -6.03
CA PHE A 449 16.74 -7.15 -5.90
C PHE A 449 17.34 -8.54 -6.10
N GLY A 450 18.12 -8.73 -7.16
CA GLY A 450 18.68 -10.03 -7.54
C GLY A 450 19.68 -10.58 -6.51
N ILE A 451 20.51 -9.72 -5.91
CA ILE A 451 21.51 -10.14 -4.91
C ILE A 451 20.86 -10.72 -3.65
N PRO A 452 19.89 -10.06 -2.97
CA PRO A 452 19.16 -10.66 -1.85
C PRO A 452 18.51 -12.01 -2.17
N PHE A 453 17.95 -12.17 -3.37
CA PHE A 453 17.39 -13.46 -3.79
C PHE A 453 18.46 -14.51 -4.06
N ALA A 454 19.62 -14.13 -4.57
CA ALA A 454 20.76 -15.05 -4.68
C ALA A 454 21.24 -15.52 -3.29
N MET A 455 21.26 -14.64 -2.28
CA MET A 455 21.56 -15.03 -0.89
C MET A 455 20.48 -15.95 -0.32
N THR A 456 19.20 -15.66 -0.59
CA THR A 456 18.09 -16.54 -0.21
C THR A 456 18.19 -17.91 -0.90
N ALA A 457 18.64 -17.97 -2.15
CA ALA A 457 18.91 -19.21 -2.88
C ALA A 457 20.05 -20.03 -2.24
N VAL A 458 21.10 -19.37 -1.74
CA VAL A 458 22.16 -20.02 -0.94
C VAL A 458 21.56 -20.64 0.32
N LEU A 459 20.76 -19.87 1.06
CA LEU A 459 20.11 -20.34 2.29
C LEU A 459 19.17 -21.52 2.03
N ALA A 460 18.40 -21.46 0.94
CA ALA A 460 17.51 -22.54 0.50
C ALA A 460 18.28 -23.85 0.26
N ILE A 461 19.40 -23.78 -0.48
CA ILE A 461 20.26 -24.94 -0.73
C ILE A 461 20.85 -25.47 0.58
N PHE A 462 21.30 -24.58 1.46
CA PHE A 462 21.83 -24.94 2.77
C PHE A 462 20.80 -25.74 3.58
N PHE A 463 19.55 -25.25 3.71
CA PHE A 463 18.50 -25.99 4.41
C PHE A 463 18.18 -27.33 3.76
N GLN A 464 18.12 -27.42 2.42
CA GLN A 464 17.91 -28.69 1.73
C GLN A 464 18.99 -29.73 2.08
N ILE A 465 20.26 -29.31 2.20
CA ILE A 465 21.40 -30.17 2.55
C ILE A 465 21.37 -30.56 4.04
N VAL A 466 21.06 -29.62 4.93
CA VAL A 466 21.07 -29.83 6.38
C VAL A 466 19.96 -30.80 6.80
N PHE A 467 18.71 -30.52 6.40
CA PHE A 467 17.56 -31.33 6.81
C PHE A 467 17.49 -32.68 6.10
N ASN A 468 18.15 -32.81 4.94
CA ASN A 468 18.23 -34.06 4.18
C ASN A 468 16.84 -34.67 3.90
N ASN A 469 15.84 -33.80 3.73
CA ASN A 469 14.47 -34.13 3.35
C ASN A 469 13.90 -32.95 2.55
N ARG A 470 13.33 -33.22 1.38
CA ARG A 470 12.76 -32.23 0.46
C ARG A 470 11.77 -31.29 1.15
N TRP A 471 10.82 -31.86 1.89
CA TRP A 471 9.71 -31.13 2.51
C TRP A 471 10.18 -30.34 3.73
N LEU A 472 11.05 -30.93 4.57
CA LEU A 472 11.61 -30.22 5.72
C LEU A 472 12.53 -29.07 5.28
N GLY A 473 13.27 -29.23 4.19
CA GLY A 473 14.09 -28.14 3.64
C GLY A 473 13.25 -26.97 3.11
N MET A 474 12.14 -27.24 2.43
CA MET A 474 11.21 -26.19 2.00
C MET A 474 10.53 -25.52 3.20
N LEU A 475 10.07 -26.32 4.16
CA LEU A 475 9.44 -25.83 5.38
C LEU A 475 10.39 -24.95 6.20
N ALA A 476 11.66 -25.35 6.34
CA ALA A 476 12.64 -24.59 7.09
C ALA A 476 12.87 -23.20 6.48
N LEU A 477 12.92 -23.09 5.15
CA LEU A 477 13.03 -21.79 4.50
C LEU A 477 11.80 -20.92 4.74
N ILE A 478 10.59 -21.49 4.60
CA ILE A 478 9.35 -20.76 4.85
C ILE A 478 9.26 -20.28 6.30
N LEU A 479 9.54 -21.17 7.26
CA LEU A 479 9.51 -20.83 8.68
C LEU A 479 10.57 -19.79 9.03
N PHE A 480 11.77 -19.90 8.46
CA PHE A 480 12.82 -18.89 8.63
C PHE A 480 12.36 -17.53 8.10
N SER A 481 11.78 -17.45 6.90
CA SER A 481 11.23 -16.21 6.35
C SER A 481 10.14 -15.61 7.24
N ILE A 482 9.24 -16.43 7.82
CA ILE A 482 8.22 -15.98 8.76
C ILE A 482 8.86 -15.42 10.04
N VAL A 483 9.84 -16.12 10.61
CA VAL A 483 10.54 -15.66 11.83
C VAL A 483 11.23 -14.32 11.58
N GLN A 484 11.88 -14.13 10.43
CA GLN A 484 12.48 -12.85 10.08
C GLN A 484 11.45 -11.72 9.95
N ALA A 485 10.29 -12.00 9.35
CA ALA A 485 9.23 -11.01 9.16
C ALA A 485 8.65 -10.47 10.47
N VAL A 486 8.71 -11.25 11.56
CA VAL A 486 8.18 -10.87 12.88
C VAL A 486 9.28 -10.55 13.91
N ALA A 487 10.56 -10.58 13.52
CA ALA A 487 11.69 -10.46 14.44
C ALA A 487 11.76 -9.09 15.13
N SER A 488 11.43 -8.01 14.40
CA SER A 488 11.32 -6.63 14.90
C SER A 488 10.40 -6.53 16.13
N ASN A 489 9.28 -7.25 16.13
CA ASN A 489 8.30 -7.25 17.23
C ASN A 489 8.88 -7.78 18.56
N PHE A 490 9.93 -8.60 18.48
CA PHE A 490 10.68 -9.11 19.64
C PHE A 490 11.91 -8.27 19.98
N GLY A 491 12.10 -7.10 19.34
CA GLY A 491 13.23 -6.19 19.53
C GLY A 491 14.47 -6.51 18.67
N PHE A 492 14.33 -7.36 17.65
CA PHE A 492 15.41 -7.71 16.71
C PHE A 492 15.30 -6.91 15.39
N ASP A 493 15.22 -5.58 15.50
CA ASP A 493 15.07 -4.67 14.35
C ASP A 493 16.37 -4.41 13.57
N HIS A 494 17.53 -4.76 14.14
CA HIS A 494 18.81 -4.47 13.50
C HIS A 494 19.00 -5.32 12.24
N ASN A 495 19.35 -4.69 11.12
CA ASN A 495 19.65 -5.35 9.84
C ASN A 495 20.84 -6.33 9.91
N LEU A 496 21.65 -6.30 10.98
CA LEU A 496 22.69 -7.31 11.24
C LEU A 496 22.12 -8.64 11.77
N TYR A 497 20.88 -8.67 12.26
CA TYR A 497 20.14 -9.88 12.66
C TYR A 497 19.30 -10.47 11.52
N LEU A 498 18.82 -9.62 10.61
CA LEU A 498 17.93 -9.99 9.51
C LEU A 498 18.74 -10.40 8.29
N PHE A 499 18.82 -11.71 7.99
CA PHE A 499 19.55 -12.27 6.86
C PHE A 499 19.11 -11.66 5.53
N GLY A 500 20.05 -11.02 4.83
CA GLY A 500 19.79 -10.29 3.58
C GLY A 500 19.11 -8.94 3.79
N GLY A 501 18.83 -8.55 5.04
CA GLY A 501 18.28 -7.26 5.41
C GLY A 501 19.29 -6.13 5.25
N ALA A 502 18.78 -4.99 4.80
CA ALA A 502 19.53 -3.76 4.62
C ALA A 502 18.56 -2.56 4.69
N PRO A 503 19.04 -1.35 5.00
CA PRO A 503 18.27 -0.13 4.82
C PRO A 503 17.83 0.01 3.35
N GLY A 504 16.66 0.61 3.13
CA GLY A 504 16.18 0.91 1.78
C GLY A 504 17.12 1.85 1.02
N ALA A 505 17.15 1.70 -0.32
CA ALA A 505 17.84 2.61 -1.22
C ALA A 505 16.86 3.21 -2.23
N PRO A 506 16.05 4.19 -1.81
CA PRO A 506 15.12 4.86 -2.71
C PRO A 506 15.90 5.58 -3.83
N TYR A 507 15.25 5.71 -4.98
CA TYR A 507 15.78 6.44 -6.13
C TYR A 507 14.88 7.64 -6.40
N SER A 508 15.48 8.79 -6.67
CA SER A 508 14.81 9.98 -7.18
C SER A 508 15.39 10.34 -8.53
N ASP A 509 14.58 10.88 -9.42
CA ASP A 509 15.04 11.30 -10.74
C ASP A 509 15.97 12.54 -10.60
N MET A 510 15.72 13.41 -9.61
CA MET A 510 16.59 14.54 -9.24
C MET A 510 17.93 14.13 -8.59
N ASN A 511 17.91 13.23 -7.60
CA ASN A 511 19.06 12.93 -6.74
C ASN A 511 19.75 11.58 -7.08
N GLY A 512 19.18 10.80 -8.01
CA GLY A 512 19.54 9.41 -8.22
C GLY A 512 19.36 8.58 -6.93
N TYR A 513 20.32 7.69 -6.67
CA TYR A 513 20.39 6.97 -5.38
C TYR A 513 21.03 7.79 -4.25
N GLY A 514 21.56 8.97 -4.55
CA GLY A 514 22.35 9.77 -3.64
C GLY A 514 23.32 8.93 -2.80
N HIS A 515 23.17 9.03 -1.48
CA HIS A 515 24.01 8.32 -0.50
C HIS A 515 23.50 6.91 -0.16
N PHE A 516 22.31 6.51 -0.60
CA PHE A 516 21.67 5.27 -0.15
C PHE A 516 22.28 4.00 -0.73
N LEU A 517 22.71 4.02 -2.00
CA LEU A 517 23.26 2.82 -2.66
C LEU A 517 24.55 2.33 -2.00
N GLY A 518 25.42 3.25 -1.58
CA GLY A 518 26.65 2.92 -0.87
C GLY A 518 26.38 2.24 0.48
N ILE A 519 25.33 2.68 1.19
CA ILE A 519 24.89 2.06 2.44
C ILE A 519 24.44 0.63 2.17
N LEU A 520 23.54 0.44 1.20
CA LEU A 520 23.04 -0.86 0.79
C LEU A 520 24.18 -1.84 0.46
N ALA A 521 25.22 -1.37 -0.25
CA ALA A 521 26.38 -2.17 -0.62
C ALA A 521 27.15 -2.75 0.59
N TRP A 522 27.26 -2.01 1.70
CA TRP A 522 27.91 -2.52 2.91
C TRP A 522 27.15 -3.70 3.53
N PHE A 523 25.82 -3.61 3.61
CA PHE A 523 24.98 -4.68 4.11
C PHE A 523 25.01 -5.92 3.19
N TYR A 524 25.04 -5.71 1.87
CA TYR A 524 25.21 -6.81 0.92
C TYR A 524 26.60 -7.44 0.98
N LEU A 525 27.66 -6.67 1.24
CA LEU A 525 28.98 -7.23 1.48
C LEU A 525 28.99 -8.11 2.74
N TYR A 526 28.36 -7.65 3.82
CA TYR A 526 28.18 -8.41 5.07
C TYR A 526 27.42 -9.72 4.84
N TRP A 527 26.16 -9.66 4.39
CA TRP A 527 25.35 -10.86 4.19
C TRP A 527 25.85 -11.75 3.03
N GLY A 528 26.51 -11.16 2.04
CA GLY A 528 27.18 -11.88 0.97
C GLY A 528 28.34 -12.72 1.48
N SER A 529 29.15 -12.18 2.39
CA SER A 529 30.23 -12.94 3.03
C SER A 529 29.70 -14.07 3.93
N ILE A 530 28.60 -13.85 4.65
CA ILE A 530 27.90 -14.91 5.40
C ILE A 530 27.35 -15.98 4.43
N SER A 531 26.81 -15.57 3.28
CA SER A 531 26.36 -16.49 2.25
C SER A 531 27.52 -17.35 1.71
N VAL A 532 28.72 -16.79 1.55
CA VAL A 532 29.93 -17.59 1.21
C VAL A 532 30.23 -18.63 2.28
N LEU A 533 30.11 -18.30 3.57
CA LEU A 533 30.25 -19.28 4.67
C LEU A 533 29.20 -20.41 4.55
N LEU A 534 27.94 -20.07 4.28
CA LEU A 534 26.87 -21.04 4.07
C LEU A 534 27.14 -21.95 2.86
N ILE A 535 27.74 -21.44 1.78
CA ILE A 535 28.18 -22.24 0.63
C ILE A 535 29.29 -23.22 1.04
N VAL A 536 30.29 -22.77 1.81
CA VAL A 536 31.36 -23.65 2.31
C VAL A 536 30.78 -24.74 3.21
N LEU A 537 29.88 -24.40 4.12
CA LEU A 537 29.20 -25.38 4.97
C LEU A 537 28.33 -26.35 4.17
N SER A 538 27.62 -25.86 3.16
CA SER A 538 26.83 -26.68 2.22
C SER A 538 27.71 -27.69 1.49
N TYR A 539 28.92 -27.28 1.07
CA TYR A 539 29.91 -28.17 0.47
C TYR A 539 30.42 -29.24 1.46
N LEU A 540 30.80 -28.85 2.67
CA LEU A 540 31.36 -29.75 3.68
C LEU A 540 30.33 -30.75 4.21
N LEU A 541 29.06 -30.34 4.28
CA LEU A 541 27.94 -31.17 4.69
C LEU A 541 27.30 -31.93 3.53
N TRP A 542 27.78 -31.77 2.30
CA TRP A 542 27.23 -32.47 1.14
C TRP A 542 27.31 -33.98 1.33
N ASN A 543 26.20 -34.67 1.13
CA ASN A 543 26.13 -36.11 1.35
C ASN A 543 26.40 -36.86 0.03
N ARG A 544 27.40 -37.75 0.02
CA ARG A 544 27.67 -38.68 -1.09
C ARG A 544 27.22 -40.09 -0.73
N GLY A 545 26.43 -40.70 -1.60
CA GLY A 545 25.90 -42.05 -1.40
C GLY A 545 24.69 -42.06 -0.46
N ALA A 546 24.66 -43.03 0.45
CA ALA A 546 23.51 -43.26 1.33
C ALA A 546 23.19 -42.05 2.23
N LEU A 547 21.90 -41.82 2.48
CA LEU A 547 21.45 -40.73 3.34
C LEU A 547 21.96 -40.91 4.78
N THR A 548 22.81 -40.00 5.25
CA THR A 548 23.37 -40.03 6.61
C THR A 548 22.72 -38.93 7.48
N PRO A 549 22.40 -39.22 8.75
CA PRO A 549 21.87 -38.21 9.67
C PRO A 549 22.84 -37.03 9.85
N ILE A 550 22.30 -35.81 9.99
CA ILE A 550 23.09 -34.58 10.13
C ILE A 550 24.10 -34.64 11.29
N TRP A 551 23.75 -35.23 12.42
CA TRP A 551 24.63 -35.37 13.60
C TRP A 551 25.93 -36.10 13.31
N ARG A 552 25.94 -37.06 12.37
CA ARG A 552 27.18 -37.75 11.97
C ARG A 552 28.05 -36.87 11.09
N ARG A 553 27.45 -36.11 10.18
CA ARG A 553 28.15 -35.16 9.29
C ARG A 553 28.78 -34.00 10.06
N LEU A 554 28.07 -33.46 11.07
CA LEU A 554 28.59 -32.42 11.94
C LEU A 554 29.80 -32.87 12.77
N ARG A 555 29.83 -34.12 13.25
CA ARG A 555 30.98 -34.67 14.00
C ARG A 555 32.24 -34.79 13.16
N THR A 556 32.11 -35.00 11.86
CA THR A 556 33.24 -35.09 10.92
C THR A 556 33.69 -33.75 10.37
N LEU A 557 32.94 -32.66 10.64
CA LEU A 557 33.16 -31.34 10.04
C LEU A 557 34.54 -30.73 10.33
N PRO A 558 35.09 -30.77 11.57
CA PRO A 558 36.42 -30.21 11.84
C PRO A 558 37.54 -30.85 11.01
N GLY A 559 37.43 -32.16 10.73
CA GLY A 559 38.39 -32.89 9.89
C GLY A 559 38.13 -32.80 8.38
N ALA A 560 37.00 -32.19 7.97
CA ALA A 560 36.63 -32.05 6.56
C ALA A 560 37.20 -30.76 5.93
N PHE A 561 37.70 -29.82 6.72
CA PHE A 561 38.33 -28.60 6.23
C PHE A 561 39.70 -28.90 5.61
N GLY A 562 39.86 -28.58 4.32
CA GLY A 562 41.16 -28.52 3.66
C GLY A 562 41.71 -27.09 3.69
N PRO A 563 42.99 -26.86 3.32
CA PRO A 563 43.60 -25.54 3.33
C PRO A 563 42.82 -24.49 2.51
N GLY A 564 42.28 -24.90 1.35
CA GLY A 564 41.50 -24.00 0.49
C GLY A 564 40.13 -23.61 1.06
N THR A 565 39.38 -24.57 1.63
CA THR A 565 38.07 -24.27 2.23
C THR A 565 38.20 -23.58 3.58
N ALA A 566 39.25 -23.88 4.34
CA ALA A 566 39.60 -23.15 5.56
C ALA A 566 40.00 -21.71 5.23
N GLY A 567 40.82 -21.49 4.19
CA GLY A 567 41.20 -20.15 3.74
C GLY A 567 40.01 -19.33 3.27
N LEU A 568 39.13 -19.90 2.43
CA LEU A 568 37.92 -19.21 1.98
C LEU A 568 36.97 -18.88 3.13
N ALA A 569 36.74 -19.83 4.04
CA ALA A 569 35.91 -19.59 5.23
C ALA A 569 36.52 -18.51 6.13
N LEU A 570 37.84 -18.50 6.31
CA LEU A 570 38.53 -17.48 7.09
C LEU A 570 38.39 -16.10 6.45
N VAL A 571 38.60 -15.98 5.14
CA VAL A 571 38.43 -14.70 4.42
C VAL A 571 36.99 -14.21 4.51
N ALA A 572 36.00 -15.09 4.26
CA ALA A 572 34.60 -14.73 4.35
C ALA A 572 34.20 -14.30 5.77
N LEU A 573 34.70 -14.99 6.80
CA LEU A 573 34.49 -14.60 8.20
C LEU A 573 35.15 -13.26 8.52
N LEU A 574 36.38 -13.02 8.05
CA LEU A 574 37.08 -11.74 8.24
C LEU A 574 36.32 -10.59 7.57
N VAL A 575 35.83 -10.79 6.34
CA VAL A 575 35.00 -9.79 5.65
C VAL A 575 33.71 -9.54 6.44
N ALA A 576 33.01 -10.59 6.88
CA ALA A 576 31.79 -10.46 7.70
C ALA A 576 32.04 -9.66 8.98
N VAL A 577 33.15 -9.94 9.68
CA VAL A 577 33.49 -9.23 10.92
C VAL A 577 33.87 -7.78 10.62
N LEU A 578 34.67 -7.50 9.59
CA LEU A 578 35.09 -6.14 9.26
C LEU A 578 33.93 -5.29 8.74
N SER A 579 33.13 -5.79 7.79
CA SER A 579 31.96 -5.08 7.28
C SER A 579 30.87 -4.96 8.33
N GLY A 580 30.62 -6.00 9.13
CA GLY A 580 29.70 -5.96 10.26
C GLY A 580 30.14 -4.96 11.34
N SER A 581 31.45 -4.87 11.62
CA SER A 581 32.00 -3.86 12.54
C SER A 581 31.88 -2.44 11.98
N TRP A 582 32.07 -2.27 10.67
CA TRP A 582 31.87 -0.98 10.00
C TRP A 582 30.40 -0.54 10.02
N ILE A 583 29.48 -1.46 9.73
CA ILE A 583 28.04 -1.23 9.85
C ILE A 583 27.72 -0.85 11.29
N PHE A 584 28.11 -1.66 12.27
CA PHE A 584 27.87 -1.39 13.69
C PHE A 584 28.46 -0.06 14.15
N TYR A 585 29.66 0.30 13.67
CA TYR A 585 30.26 1.61 13.94
C TYR A 585 29.39 2.75 13.39
N ASN A 586 28.89 2.62 12.16
CA ASN A 586 28.00 3.64 11.58
C ASN A 586 26.65 3.69 12.31
N THR A 587 26.05 2.54 12.61
CA THR A 587 24.68 2.45 13.13
C THR A 587 24.55 2.63 14.64
N ASN A 588 25.59 2.32 15.42
CA ASN A 588 25.56 2.31 16.89
C ASN A 588 26.61 3.23 17.55
N VAL A 589 27.64 3.69 16.82
CA VAL A 589 28.69 4.55 17.38
C VAL A 589 28.63 5.97 16.79
N LEU A 590 28.55 6.09 15.46
CA LEU A 590 28.34 7.39 14.80
C LEU A 590 26.90 7.86 14.88
N ASN A 591 25.96 6.92 14.91
CA ASN A 591 24.53 7.17 15.06
C ASN A 591 24.00 6.35 16.23
N GLU A 592 22.88 6.78 16.79
CA GLU A 592 22.21 6.05 17.87
C GLU A 592 21.23 5.02 17.30
N TYR A 593 21.47 3.75 17.59
CA TYR A 593 20.52 2.68 17.28
C TYR A 593 19.55 2.49 18.45
N ARG A 594 18.29 2.79 18.20
CA ARG A 594 17.17 2.48 19.09
C ARG A 594 16.29 1.44 18.41
N ASN A 595 15.93 0.38 19.15
CA ASN A 595 14.94 -0.58 18.68
C ASN A 595 13.52 -0.03 18.90
N SER A 596 12.51 -0.66 18.31
CA SER A 596 11.12 -0.21 18.38
C SER A 596 10.62 -0.03 19.81
N ARG A 597 10.91 -1.00 20.69
CA ARG A 597 10.52 -0.97 22.11
C ARG A 597 11.19 0.13 22.92
N GLU A 598 12.44 0.42 22.61
CA GLU A 598 13.18 1.49 23.27
C GLU A 598 12.66 2.86 22.85
N GLY A 599 12.29 3.03 21.57
CA GLY A 599 11.58 4.21 21.09
C GLY A 599 10.25 4.43 21.84
N GLU A 600 9.43 3.38 21.98
CA GLU A 600 8.20 3.44 22.78
C GLU A 600 8.47 3.83 24.25
N ARG A 601 9.51 3.25 24.86
CA ARG A 601 9.90 3.51 26.25
C ARG A 601 10.32 4.97 26.45
N LEU A 602 11.14 5.51 25.55
CA LEU A 602 11.63 6.89 25.63
C LEU A 602 10.52 7.90 25.42
N ALA A 603 9.60 7.66 24.48
CA ALA A 603 8.42 8.53 24.31
C ALA A 603 7.54 8.53 25.58
N ALA A 604 7.37 7.37 26.22
CA ALA A 604 6.64 7.28 27.48
C ALA A 604 7.38 7.93 28.66
N GLU A 605 8.71 7.89 28.67
CA GLU A 605 9.54 8.55 29.69
C GLU A 605 9.50 10.07 29.53
N PHE A 606 9.61 10.59 28.30
CA PHE A 606 9.40 12.00 28.01
C PHE A 606 8.04 12.48 28.54
N GLU A 607 6.98 11.73 28.25
CA GLU A 607 5.62 12.05 28.71
C GLU A 607 5.53 12.10 30.25
N ARG A 608 6.03 11.09 30.95
CA ARG A 608 5.99 11.05 32.43
C ARG A 608 6.83 12.16 33.07
N THR A 609 7.89 12.59 32.39
CA THR A 609 8.84 13.58 32.92
C THR A 609 8.31 15.00 32.74
N TYR A 610 7.75 15.32 31.57
CA TYR A 610 7.49 16.71 31.19
C TYR A 610 6.01 17.10 31.10
N ARG A 611 5.12 16.16 30.75
CA ARG A 611 3.74 16.50 30.39
C ARG A 611 2.99 17.18 31.53
N ALA A 612 3.06 16.62 32.75
CA ALA A 612 2.28 17.09 33.89
C ALA A 612 2.63 18.53 34.33
N ASP A 613 3.87 18.96 34.13
CA ASP A 613 4.36 20.25 34.58
C ASP A 613 4.39 21.31 33.46
N LEU A 614 4.48 20.89 32.19
CA LEU A 614 4.70 21.80 31.05
C LEU A 614 3.50 21.91 30.10
N GLU A 615 2.62 20.92 30.02
CA GLU A 615 1.43 21.01 29.16
C GLU A 615 0.50 22.12 29.69
N GLY A 616 0.19 23.10 28.83
CA GLY A 616 -0.62 24.27 29.20
C GLY A 616 0.10 25.35 30.01
N LEU A 617 1.41 25.20 30.28
CA LEU A 617 2.20 26.24 30.94
C LEU A 617 2.30 27.47 30.02
N PRO A 618 1.97 28.70 30.49
CA PRO A 618 2.14 29.89 29.67
C PRO A 618 3.60 30.10 29.27
N GLN A 619 3.83 30.37 27.98
CA GLN A 619 5.15 30.60 27.38
C GLN A 619 5.10 31.85 26.50
N PRO A 620 6.24 32.55 26.28
CA PRO A 620 6.27 33.69 25.38
C PRO A 620 6.09 33.23 23.94
N LYS A 621 5.70 34.16 23.08
CA LYS A 621 5.50 33.93 21.64
C LYS A 621 6.68 34.47 20.84
N ILE A 622 7.06 33.78 19.76
CA ILE A 622 8.03 34.28 18.79
C ILE A 622 7.35 35.39 17.97
N ALA A 623 8.00 36.55 17.85
CA ALA A 623 7.49 37.73 17.14
C ALA A 623 8.34 38.11 15.92
N ASP A 624 9.65 37.84 15.95
CA ASP A 624 10.59 38.15 14.87
C ASP A 624 11.58 37.00 14.68
N VAL A 625 11.87 36.66 13.43
CA VAL A 625 12.74 35.57 13.03
C VAL A 625 13.81 36.07 12.06
N SER A 626 15.07 35.91 12.45
CA SER A 626 16.22 36.10 11.57
C SER A 626 17.14 34.88 11.63
N ILE A 627 17.24 34.12 10.54
CA ILE A 627 18.04 32.89 10.50
C ILE A 627 18.97 32.87 9.29
N ASN A 628 20.25 32.62 9.51
CA ASN A 628 21.21 32.30 8.47
C ASN A 628 21.35 30.77 8.38
N VAL A 629 21.20 30.20 7.19
CA VAL A 629 21.27 28.76 6.95
C VAL A 629 22.34 28.46 5.90
N ASP A 630 23.32 27.66 6.26
CA ASP A 630 24.34 27.15 5.35
C ASP A 630 24.08 25.68 5.04
N ILE A 631 23.65 25.39 3.81
CA ILE A 631 23.41 24.03 3.32
C ILE A 631 24.69 23.49 2.67
N TYR A 632 25.09 22.27 3.04
CA TYR A 632 26.26 21.58 2.48
C TYR A 632 25.80 20.24 1.87
N PRO A 633 25.28 20.25 0.63
CA PRO A 633 24.73 19.07 -0.03
C PRO A 633 25.70 17.88 -0.03
N GLU A 634 26.95 18.10 -0.45
CA GLU A 634 27.99 17.05 -0.55
C GLU A 634 28.34 16.40 0.79
N GLU A 635 28.21 17.14 1.89
CA GLU A 635 28.47 16.68 3.25
C GLU A 635 27.20 16.14 3.93
N ARG A 636 26.03 16.30 3.30
CA ARG A 636 24.70 16.00 3.87
C ARG A 636 24.49 16.65 5.23
N ARG A 637 24.85 17.93 5.34
CA ARG A 637 24.63 18.71 6.55
C ARG A 637 24.10 20.10 6.25
N TYR A 638 23.49 20.72 7.26
CA TYR A 638 23.28 22.16 7.28
C TYR A 638 23.60 22.71 8.67
N ALA A 639 24.00 23.97 8.72
CA ALA A 639 24.16 24.72 9.95
C ALA A 639 23.24 25.94 9.90
N ALA A 640 22.67 26.30 11.05
CA ALA A 640 21.83 27.48 11.17
C ALA A 640 22.24 28.32 12.38
N GLU A 641 22.45 29.62 12.15
CA GLU A 641 22.60 30.64 13.19
C GLU A 641 21.34 31.51 13.17
N GLY A 642 20.60 31.51 14.28
CA GLY A 642 19.30 32.16 14.36
C GLY A 642 19.16 33.09 15.55
N ARG A 643 18.27 34.07 15.38
CA ARG A 643 17.81 34.97 16.44
C ARG A 643 16.30 35.07 16.37
N TYR A 644 15.66 34.85 17.51
CA TYR A 644 14.25 35.13 17.71
C TYR A 644 14.08 36.32 18.66
N VAL A 645 13.15 37.21 18.35
CA VAL A 645 12.57 38.10 19.36
C VAL A 645 11.36 37.39 19.94
N ILE A 646 11.41 37.09 21.23
CA ILE A 646 10.31 36.49 21.98
C ILE A 646 9.59 37.58 22.78
N GLU A 647 8.27 37.50 22.86
CA GLU A 647 7.39 38.48 23.50
C GLU A 647 6.45 37.79 24.50
N ASN A 648 6.34 38.32 25.72
CA ASN A 648 5.36 37.83 26.66
C ASN A 648 3.97 38.42 26.31
N ARG A 649 3.21 37.69 25.50
CA ARG A 649 1.82 38.04 25.15
C ARG A 649 0.78 37.58 26.16
N THR A 650 1.21 37.03 27.29
CA THR A 650 0.31 36.54 28.34
C THR A 650 -0.07 37.65 29.32
N ASP A 651 -1.12 37.45 30.11
CA ASP A 651 -1.57 38.39 31.13
C ASP A 651 -0.76 38.32 32.44
N ALA A 652 0.27 37.47 32.52
CA ALA A 652 1.06 37.21 33.72
C ALA A 652 2.59 37.27 33.46
N PRO A 653 3.41 37.58 34.47
CA PRO A 653 4.86 37.49 34.34
C PRO A 653 5.32 36.05 34.09
N ILE A 654 6.30 35.87 33.19
CA ILE A 654 6.90 34.57 32.87
C ILE A 654 8.28 34.49 33.54
N GLU A 655 8.43 33.56 34.48
CA GLU A 655 9.70 33.35 35.18
C GLU A 655 10.65 32.45 34.39
N THR A 656 10.12 31.42 33.71
CA THR A 656 10.94 30.42 33.00
C THR A 656 10.41 30.15 31.60
N VAL A 657 11.32 30.14 30.63
CA VAL A 657 11.07 29.77 29.23
C VAL A 657 11.65 28.40 28.97
N TRP A 658 10.82 27.50 28.47
CA TRP A 658 11.23 26.19 28.01
C TRP A 658 11.53 26.24 26.52
N VAL A 659 12.72 25.81 26.14
CA VAL A 659 13.16 25.71 24.75
C VAL A 659 13.36 24.24 24.42
N SER A 660 12.79 23.80 23.30
CA SER A 660 12.93 22.43 22.82
C SER A 660 13.38 22.37 21.36
N TYR A 661 14.14 21.34 21.01
CA TYR A 661 14.67 21.12 19.67
C TYR A 661 14.28 19.74 19.14
N GLY A 662 14.31 19.58 17.81
CA GLY A 662 14.21 18.27 17.18
C GLY A 662 15.39 17.37 17.53
N GLY A 663 15.15 16.07 17.79
CA GLY A 663 16.17 15.12 18.28
C GLY A 663 17.28 14.74 17.29
N GLY A 664 17.35 15.41 16.13
CA GLY A 664 18.40 15.22 15.12
C GLY A 664 19.41 16.37 15.02
N ALA A 665 19.23 17.43 15.80
CA ALA A 665 20.06 18.63 15.77
C ALA A 665 21.08 18.65 16.90
N ASP A 666 22.35 18.90 16.55
CA ASP A 666 23.41 19.26 17.49
C ASP A 666 23.24 20.74 17.84
N ILE A 667 22.97 21.04 19.11
CA ILE A 667 22.84 22.43 19.60
C ILE A 667 24.24 22.95 19.93
N LEU A 668 24.77 23.83 19.09
CA LEU A 668 26.11 24.40 19.24
C LEU A 668 26.13 25.52 20.28
N SER A 669 25.10 26.38 20.28
CA SER A 669 24.90 27.39 21.30
C SER A 669 23.43 27.81 21.41
N GLN A 670 23.03 28.29 22.59
CA GLN A 670 21.75 28.95 22.82
C GLN A 670 21.89 29.91 24.00
N ALA A 671 21.19 31.04 23.94
CA ALA A 671 21.14 32.03 25.00
C ALA A 671 19.86 32.87 24.92
N ILE A 672 19.23 33.12 26.07
CA ILE A 672 18.14 34.10 26.19
C ILE A 672 18.66 35.31 26.95
N ALA A 673 18.52 36.50 26.37
CA ALA A 673 18.95 37.75 26.99
C ALA A 673 18.20 37.99 28.31
N GLY A 674 18.93 38.10 29.43
CA GLY A 674 18.34 38.33 30.76
C GLY A 674 17.91 37.07 31.51
N ALA A 675 18.14 35.87 30.95
CA ALA A 675 17.86 34.60 31.60
C ALA A 675 19.11 33.70 31.69
N GLU A 676 19.15 32.86 32.72
CA GLU A 676 20.18 31.85 32.92
C GLU A 676 19.61 30.45 32.67
N LEU A 677 20.41 29.57 32.08
CA LEU A 677 20.05 28.16 31.87
C LEU A 677 20.03 27.43 33.21
N THR A 678 18.85 27.03 33.67
CA THR A 678 18.66 26.35 34.97
C THR A 678 18.46 24.84 34.84
N THR A 679 17.93 24.36 33.72
CA THR A 679 17.78 22.93 33.42
C THR A 679 18.27 22.62 32.00
N SER A 680 19.04 21.54 31.86
CA SER A 680 19.51 20.99 30.60
C SER A 680 19.22 19.50 30.59
N ASP A 681 18.34 19.07 29.69
CA ASP A 681 18.08 17.66 29.42
C ASP A 681 18.43 17.38 27.96
N ASP A 682 19.66 16.91 27.77
CA ASP A 682 20.22 16.65 26.46
C ASP A 682 19.60 15.39 25.82
N ASP A 683 19.10 14.44 26.63
CA ASP A 683 18.46 13.20 26.14
C ASP A 683 17.12 13.50 25.46
N PHE A 684 16.37 14.46 26.02
CA PHE A 684 15.12 14.93 25.46
C PHE A 684 15.22 16.26 24.74
N HIS A 685 16.39 16.88 24.60
CA HIS A 685 16.57 18.21 24.00
C HIS A 685 15.59 19.25 24.58
N MET A 686 15.46 19.28 25.91
CA MET A 686 14.60 20.20 26.67
C MET A 686 15.45 21.07 27.59
N TYR A 687 15.26 22.39 27.52
CA TYR A 687 16.10 23.36 28.24
C TYR A 687 15.23 24.41 28.92
N ALA A 688 15.46 24.68 30.20
CA ALA A 688 14.75 25.70 30.96
C ALA A 688 15.65 26.92 31.21
N TRP A 689 15.16 28.10 30.83
CA TRP A 689 15.82 29.37 30.99
C TRP A 689 15.04 30.23 31.97
N THR A 690 15.63 30.57 33.11
CA THR A 690 14.97 31.34 34.17
C THR A 690 15.49 32.77 34.18
N PHE A 691 14.59 33.75 34.13
CA PHE A 691 14.93 35.16 34.20
C PHE A 691 15.28 35.62 35.62
N ASP A 692 16.27 36.51 35.75
CA ASP A 692 16.59 37.16 37.03
C ASP A 692 15.43 38.01 37.55
N GLU A 693 14.78 38.74 36.63
CA GLU A 693 13.51 39.44 36.83
C GLU A 693 12.48 38.84 35.88
N PRO A 694 11.36 38.27 36.37
CA PRO A 694 10.37 37.63 35.50
C PRO A 694 9.93 38.55 34.36
N MET A 695 9.89 38.01 33.14
CA MET A 695 9.52 38.72 31.92
C MET A 695 8.08 39.22 32.04
N GLN A 696 7.87 40.54 32.08
CA GLN A 696 6.56 41.15 32.30
C GLN A 696 5.68 41.06 31.03
N PRO A 697 4.34 41.13 31.16
CA PRO A 697 3.45 41.24 29.99
C PRO A 697 3.86 42.38 29.04
N GLY A 698 4.00 42.06 27.75
CA GLY A 698 4.46 42.96 26.69
C GLY A 698 5.98 43.19 26.64
N GLU A 699 6.75 42.61 27.56
CA GLU A 699 8.22 42.65 27.50
C GLU A 699 8.73 41.72 26.39
N THR A 700 9.89 42.06 25.81
CA THR A 700 10.55 41.28 24.75
C THR A 700 11.97 40.90 25.16
N ALA A 701 12.40 39.70 24.76
CA ALA A 701 13.78 39.23 24.94
C ALA A 701 14.31 38.62 23.64
N GLU A 702 15.63 38.55 23.48
CA GLU A 702 16.28 37.89 22.35
C GLU A 702 16.68 36.46 22.72
N LEU A 703 16.26 35.47 21.93
CA LEU A 703 16.78 34.11 21.94
C LEU A 703 17.72 33.94 20.75
N ALA A 704 19.02 33.83 21.01
CA ALA A 704 20.03 33.52 20.01
C ALA A 704 20.40 32.04 20.08
N PHE A 705 20.56 31.38 18.94
CA PHE A 705 20.89 29.96 18.85
C PHE A 705 21.76 29.64 17.64
N GLU A 706 22.49 28.53 17.76
CA GLU A 706 23.26 27.93 16.68
C GLU A 706 23.05 26.42 16.71
N VAL A 707 22.61 25.84 15.59
CA VAL A 707 22.35 24.41 15.45
C VAL A 707 23.04 23.85 14.21
N GLU A 708 23.46 22.60 14.28
CA GLU A 708 23.96 21.84 13.14
C GLU A 708 23.19 20.52 13.01
N VAL A 709 22.77 20.17 11.80
CA VAL A 709 22.31 18.83 11.47
C VAL A 709 23.35 18.18 10.57
N ALA A 710 24.10 17.22 11.10
CA ALA A 710 25.17 16.54 10.37
C ALA A 710 24.88 15.04 10.21
N ASN A 711 24.63 14.60 8.97
CA ASN A 711 24.33 13.19 8.68
C ASN A 711 25.62 12.38 8.45
N ARG A 712 26.34 12.13 9.54
CA ARG A 712 27.61 11.37 9.52
C ARG A 712 27.34 9.87 9.35
N GLY A 713 28.00 9.25 8.37
CA GLY A 713 27.88 7.81 8.14
C GLY A 713 26.46 7.41 7.72
N PHE A 714 25.90 6.37 8.33
CA PHE A 714 24.54 5.89 8.05
C PHE A 714 23.88 5.18 9.22
N ARG A 715 22.54 5.22 9.25
CA ARG A 715 21.67 4.63 10.27
C ARG A 715 21.22 3.22 9.88
N ASN A 716 20.80 2.43 10.86
CA ASN A 716 20.26 1.08 10.63
C ASN A 716 18.94 1.10 9.83
N GLY A 717 18.18 2.19 9.92
CA GLY A 717 16.95 2.47 9.18
C GLY A 717 16.66 3.98 9.26
N GLY A 718 15.72 4.48 8.47
CA GLY A 718 15.38 5.92 8.47
C GLY A 718 16.58 6.82 8.16
N ASN A 719 17.37 6.46 7.15
CA ASN A 719 18.44 7.35 6.68
C ASN A 719 17.83 8.64 6.15
N VAL A 720 18.47 9.77 6.47
CA VAL A 720 17.91 11.11 6.23
C VAL A 720 17.73 11.38 4.74
N SER A 721 16.53 11.82 4.38
CA SER A 721 16.13 12.17 3.01
C SER A 721 15.83 13.66 2.83
N THR A 722 16.04 14.48 3.86
CA THR A 722 15.79 15.94 3.84
C THR A 722 17.00 16.73 3.37
N VAL A 723 18.23 16.21 3.57
CA VAL A 723 19.48 16.83 3.10
C VAL A 723 20.17 15.93 2.08
N ASN A 724 20.10 16.31 0.80
CA ASN A 724 20.48 15.51 -0.35
C ASN A 724 21.54 16.20 -1.21
N TYR A 725 22.20 15.44 -2.09
CA TYR A 725 23.15 16.01 -3.04
C TYR A 725 22.45 16.93 -4.04
N ASN A 726 21.23 16.58 -4.46
CA ASN A 726 20.32 17.43 -5.23
C ASN A 726 18.90 17.28 -4.67
N GLY A 727 18.17 18.39 -4.49
CA GLY A 727 16.83 18.36 -3.90
C GLY A 727 16.83 18.22 -2.37
N THR A 728 17.59 19.08 -1.68
CA THR A 728 17.46 19.28 -0.23
C THR A 728 16.16 20.01 0.07
N PHE A 729 15.42 19.54 1.07
CA PHE A 729 14.19 20.16 1.57
C PHE A 729 14.01 19.83 3.07
N PHE A 730 13.96 20.87 3.89
CA PHE A 730 13.63 20.79 5.32
C PHE A 730 12.87 22.06 5.75
N ASN A 731 12.23 22.00 6.92
CA ASN A 731 11.50 23.14 7.50
C ASN A 731 11.98 23.45 8.92
N ASN A 732 11.48 24.55 9.48
CA ASN A 732 11.87 25.02 10.81
C ASN A 732 11.62 23.99 11.93
N GLY A 733 10.59 23.15 11.81
CA GLY A 733 10.28 22.13 12.82
C GLY A 733 11.30 20.99 12.94
N GLU A 734 12.23 20.83 11.97
CA GLU A 734 13.21 19.74 12.01
C GLU A 734 14.34 19.99 13.02
N ALA A 735 14.82 21.23 13.14
CA ALA A 735 16.01 21.55 13.93
C ALA A 735 15.99 22.92 14.63
N MET A 736 15.10 23.84 14.27
CA MET A 736 15.04 25.15 14.92
C MET A 736 14.37 25.03 16.29
N PRO A 737 14.68 25.94 17.25
CA PRO A 737 14.05 25.90 18.56
C PRO A 737 12.56 26.18 18.46
N SER A 738 11.80 25.49 19.30
CA SER A 738 10.40 25.78 19.63
C SER A 738 10.27 26.09 21.12
N LEU A 739 9.27 26.88 21.49
CA LEU A 739 9.04 27.27 22.88
C LEU A 739 7.92 26.43 23.51
N GLY A 740 8.14 25.99 24.76
CA GLY A 740 7.15 25.23 25.51
C GLY A 740 7.12 23.73 25.20
N PHE A 741 5.95 23.14 25.44
CA PHE A 741 5.73 21.70 25.38
C PHE A 741 5.15 21.28 24.02
N ASN A 742 5.74 20.24 23.42
CA ASN A 742 5.28 19.69 22.14
C ASN A 742 4.57 18.34 22.32
N ARG A 743 3.23 18.33 22.16
CA ARG A 743 2.40 17.11 22.21
C ARG A 743 2.73 16.09 21.12
N GLY A 744 3.34 16.51 20.00
CA GLY A 744 3.78 15.62 18.92
C GLY A 744 4.84 14.60 19.34
N ARG A 745 5.51 14.81 20.48
CA ARG A 745 6.49 13.88 21.06
C ARG A 745 5.87 12.80 21.95
N LEU A 746 4.57 12.91 22.24
CA LEU A 746 3.85 11.94 23.07
C LEU A 746 3.66 10.62 22.32
N LEU A 747 3.65 9.52 23.07
CA LEU A 747 3.42 8.18 22.50
C LEU A 747 1.97 8.09 21.98
N GLN A 748 1.77 8.00 20.66
CA GLN A 748 0.42 8.06 20.07
C GLN A 748 -0.30 6.69 20.04
N ASP A 749 0.44 5.60 19.81
CA ASP A 749 -0.15 4.27 19.62
C ASP A 749 -0.82 3.76 20.90
N ARG A 750 -2.12 3.48 20.84
CA ARG A 750 -2.93 3.07 22.02
C ARG A 750 -2.38 1.82 22.68
N GLN A 751 -1.98 0.82 21.89
CA GLN A 751 -1.46 -0.43 22.42
C GLN A 751 -0.10 -0.21 23.11
N ALA A 752 0.79 0.59 22.51
CA ALA A 752 2.05 0.99 23.12
C ALA A 752 1.83 1.78 24.41
N ARG A 753 0.87 2.74 24.44
CA ARG A 753 0.50 3.47 25.65
C ARG A 753 0.06 2.53 26.78
N ARG A 754 -0.81 1.56 26.48
CA ARG A 754 -1.24 0.54 27.45
C ARG A 754 -0.08 -0.33 27.94
N ARG A 755 0.80 -0.78 27.04
CA ARG A 755 2.02 -1.51 27.43
C ARG A 755 2.90 -0.69 28.38
N GLN A 756 2.92 0.63 28.22
CA GLN A 756 3.63 1.57 29.07
C GLN A 756 2.82 2.03 30.29
N GLY A 757 1.56 1.59 30.47
CA GLY A 757 0.70 2.03 31.56
C GLY A 757 0.38 3.52 31.53
N LEU A 758 0.29 4.11 30.33
CA LEU A 758 -0.16 5.48 30.11
C LEU A 758 -1.65 5.49 29.76
N ASP A 759 -2.36 6.51 30.22
CA ASP A 759 -3.77 6.76 29.86
C ASP A 759 -3.91 7.02 28.36
N GLU A 760 -5.09 6.87 27.79
CA GLU A 760 -5.28 7.22 26.38
C GLU A 760 -5.08 8.72 26.15
N ILE A 761 -4.51 9.07 24.99
CA ILE A 761 -4.31 10.48 24.61
C ILE A 761 -5.44 10.93 23.70
N GLU A 762 -6.02 12.09 23.97
CA GLU A 762 -7.00 12.77 23.11
C GLU A 762 -6.38 13.11 21.76
N ARG A 763 -7.13 12.96 20.67
CA ARG A 763 -6.66 13.26 19.29
C ARG A 763 -6.56 14.76 19.04
N ALA A 764 -7.49 15.54 19.61
CA ALA A 764 -7.44 16.99 19.67
C ALA A 764 -8.11 17.48 20.96
N PHE A 765 -7.95 18.75 21.29
CA PHE A 765 -8.69 19.39 22.39
C PHE A 765 -10.17 19.59 22.02
N ASP A 766 -11.06 19.60 23.00
CA ASP A 766 -12.50 19.80 22.76
C ASP A 766 -12.77 21.19 22.14
N LEU A 767 -13.72 21.25 21.19
CA LEU A 767 -14.14 22.49 20.53
C LEU A 767 -14.59 23.57 21.53
N ASP A 768 -15.21 23.16 22.64
CA ASP A 768 -15.75 24.06 23.65
C ASP A 768 -14.71 24.44 24.75
N ASP A 769 -13.48 23.93 24.66
CA ASP A 769 -12.42 24.27 25.60
C ASP A 769 -11.81 25.65 25.29
N GLU A 770 -12.31 26.67 25.99
CA GLU A 770 -11.86 28.06 25.84
C GLU A 770 -10.36 28.27 26.08
N SER A 771 -9.72 27.39 26.85
CA SER A 771 -8.29 27.53 27.14
C SER A 771 -7.39 27.32 25.93
N HIS A 772 -7.88 26.58 24.92
CA HIS A 772 -7.16 26.29 23.68
C HIS A 772 -7.60 27.16 22.48
N TRP A 773 -8.52 28.12 22.68
CA TRP A 773 -8.89 29.08 21.62
C TRP A 773 -7.81 30.11 21.33
N ARG A 774 -6.81 30.22 22.22
CA ARG A 774 -5.66 31.12 22.12
C ARG A 774 -4.40 30.43 21.58
N GLU A 775 -4.51 29.15 21.26
CA GLU A 775 -3.48 28.35 20.62
C GLU A 775 -3.88 28.12 19.17
N ASN A 776 -3.00 28.39 18.20
CA ASN A 776 -3.31 28.05 16.81
C ASN A 776 -2.92 26.59 16.54
N TYR A 777 -3.62 25.98 15.58
CA TYR A 777 -3.45 24.56 15.23
C TYR A 777 -2.05 24.20 14.70
N ILE A 778 -1.31 25.16 14.13
CA ILE A 778 0.00 24.90 13.51
C ILE A 778 1.12 24.96 14.54
N SER A 779 1.13 25.98 15.40
CA SER A 779 2.09 26.11 16.49
C SER A 779 1.50 26.80 17.72
N SER A 780 1.94 26.36 18.90
CA SER A 780 1.60 27.02 20.16
C SER A 780 2.52 28.19 20.51
N ASP A 781 3.72 28.26 19.92
CA ASP A 781 4.79 29.18 20.32
C ASP A 781 4.93 30.44 19.47
N ALA A 782 4.11 30.59 18.43
CA ALA A 782 4.17 31.73 17.54
C ALA A 782 2.83 31.93 16.83
N ASP A 783 2.61 33.16 16.37
CA ASP A 783 1.46 33.51 15.56
C ASP A 783 1.99 33.92 14.17
N PHE A 784 1.86 35.20 13.78
CA PHE A 784 2.60 35.79 12.67
C PHE A 784 3.92 36.40 13.11
N VAL A 785 5.00 36.14 12.36
CA VAL A 785 6.36 36.60 12.62
C VAL A 785 6.89 37.43 11.45
N ASN A 786 7.69 38.45 11.73
CA ASN A 786 8.56 39.02 10.70
C ASN A 786 9.62 37.98 10.33
N PHE A 787 9.95 37.86 9.05
CA PHE A 787 10.86 36.83 8.58
C PHE A 787 11.97 37.39 7.68
N ARG A 788 13.21 37.06 8.03
CA ARG A 788 14.39 37.26 7.20
C ARG A 788 15.31 36.04 7.27
N THR A 789 15.80 35.62 6.13
CA THR A 789 16.81 34.55 6.07
C THR A 789 17.87 34.84 5.04
N ILE A 790 19.11 34.45 5.37
CA ILE A 790 20.18 34.29 4.39
C ILE A 790 20.41 32.80 4.26
N VAL A 791 20.21 32.25 3.07
CA VAL A 791 20.50 30.84 2.80
C VAL A 791 21.67 30.73 1.83
N SER A 792 22.62 29.83 2.13
CA SER A 792 23.75 29.56 1.25
C SER A 792 23.83 28.08 0.88
N THR A 793 24.30 27.79 -0.32
CA THR A 793 24.44 26.42 -0.84
C THR A 793 25.62 26.31 -1.81
N SER A 794 25.82 25.14 -2.42
CA SER A 794 26.80 24.89 -3.48
C SER A 794 26.63 25.89 -4.64
N ALA A 795 27.73 26.31 -5.27
CA ALA A 795 27.72 27.34 -6.31
C ALA A 795 26.84 27.02 -7.54
N ASP A 796 26.60 25.74 -7.81
CA ASP A 796 25.79 25.22 -8.91
C ASP A 796 24.30 25.08 -8.56
N GLN A 797 23.90 25.28 -7.30
CA GLN A 797 22.52 25.16 -6.85
C GLN A 797 21.85 26.50 -6.60
N ILE A 798 20.52 26.51 -6.64
CA ILE A 798 19.67 27.61 -6.21
C ILE A 798 19.05 27.22 -4.87
N ALA A 799 19.24 28.05 -3.85
CA ALA A 799 18.56 27.88 -2.58
C ALA A 799 17.34 28.81 -2.51
N VAL A 800 16.21 28.28 -2.04
CA VAL A 800 14.93 28.98 -1.98
C VAL A 800 14.36 28.90 -0.57
N ALA A 801 13.85 30.03 -0.07
CA ALA A 801 13.10 30.14 1.18
C ALA A 801 11.97 31.16 1.02
N PRO A 802 10.95 31.19 1.90
CA PRO A 802 9.94 32.25 1.92
C PRO A 802 10.58 33.65 1.96
N GLY A 803 10.00 34.60 1.24
CA GLY A 803 10.55 35.96 1.14
C GLY A 803 10.88 36.38 -0.28
N TYR A 804 11.02 37.69 -0.46
CA TYR A 804 11.47 38.28 -1.72
C TYR A 804 12.99 38.32 -1.75
N LEU A 805 13.56 37.98 -2.90
CA LEU A 805 15.00 37.97 -3.08
C LEU A 805 15.53 39.41 -3.08
N GLU A 806 16.18 39.82 -2.01
CA GLU A 806 16.77 41.15 -1.85
C GLU A 806 18.22 41.21 -2.37
N ARG A 807 18.94 40.09 -2.21
CA ARG A 807 20.35 40.00 -2.63
C ARG A 807 20.72 38.57 -2.99
N GLU A 808 21.49 38.45 -4.06
CA GLU A 808 22.15 37.22 -4.47
C GLU A 808 23.64 37.49 -4.70
N TRP A 809 24.52 36.64 -4.18
CA TRP A 809 25.96 36.75 -4.43
C TRP A 809 26.66 35.40 -4.35
N THR A 810 27.88 35.33 -4.88
CA THR A 810 28.76 34.18 -4.76
C THR A 810 29.99 34.59 -3.96
N GLU A 811 30.38 33.77 -2.98
CA GLU A 811 31.59 33.94 -2.20
C GLU A 811 32.31 32.59 -2.07
N GLY A 812 33.54 32.52 -2.59
CA GLY A 812 34.25 31.25 -2.74
C GLY A 812 33.49 30.29 -3.67
N ASP A 813 33.28 29.06 -3.21
CA ASP A 813 32.56 28.01 -3.93
C ASP A 813 31.09 27.89 -3.50
N ARG A 814 30.53 28.95 -2.89
CA ARG A 814 29.15 28.98 -2.37
C ARG A 814 28.35 30.14 -2.96
N ARG A 815 27.05 29.91 -3.16
CA ARG A 815 26.07 30.91 -3.59
C ARG A 815 25.12 31.22 -2.44
N TYR A 816 24.79 32.50 -2.27
CA TYR A 816 24.04 33.05 -1.15
C TYR A 816 22.82 33.82 -1.64
N PHE A 817 21.72 33.68 -0.92
CA PHE A 817 20.43 34.30 -1.22
C PHE A 817 19.87 34.91 0.06
N GLU A 818 19.52 36.18 0.00
CA GLU A 818 18.88 36.90 1.10
C GLU A 818 17.41 37.12 0.79
N TYR A 819 16.55 36.48 1.59
CA TYR A 819 15.10 36.56 1.48
C TYR A 819 14.53 37.35 2.65
N VAL A 820 13.68 38.33 2.35
CA VAL A 820 13.02 39.18 3.35
C VAL A 820 11.53 39.26 3.03
N MET A 821 10.69 39.08 4.04
CA MET A 821 9.26 39.37 3.92
C MET A 821 8.98 40.84 4.21
N ASP A 822 8.07 41.45 3.46
CA ASP A 822 7.59 42.83 3.68
C ASP A 822 6.35 42.90 4.59
N ALA A 823 5.81 41.74 4.98
CA ALA A 823 4.70 41.57 5.91
C ALA A 823 4.93 40.34 6.81
N PRO A 824 4.37 40.30 8.03
CA PRO A 824 4.44 39.13 8.89
C PRO A 824 3.82 37.87 8.23
N ILE A 825 4.45 36.72 8.44
CA ILE A 825 4.02 35.42 7.92
C ILE A 825 3.79 34.43 9.06
N LEU A 826 3.02 33.38 8.83
CA LEU A 826 2.93 32.26 9.77
C LEU A 826 4.33 31.73 10.09
N ASN A 827 4.61 31.37 11.35
CA ASN A 827 5.89 30.77 11.79
C ASN A 827 6.07 29.32 11.30
N PHE A 828 5.95 29.15 9.99
CA PHE A 828 6.01 27.89 9.27
C PHE A 828 6.68 28.16 7.94
N TYR A 829 7.95 27.81 7.82
CA TYR A 829 8.78 28.13 6.65
C TYR A 829 9.80 27.02 6.38
N SER A 830 10.29 26.98 5.14
CA SER A 830 11.19 25.94 4.65
C SER A 830 12.40 26.50 3.92
N TRP A 831 13.41 25.65 3.77
CA TRP A 831 14.57 25.88 2.94
C TRP A 831 14.75 24.72 1.97
N LEU A 832 14.97 25.09 0.70
CA LEU A 832 15.18 24.15 -0.39
C LEU A 832 16.49 24.47 -1.09
N SER A 833 17.15 23.45 -1.65
CA SER A 833 18.32 23.62 -2.49
C SER A 833 18.42 22.51 -3.54
N ALA A 834 18.48 22.90 -4.81
CA ALA A 834 18.66 21.98 -5.92
C ALA A 834 19.29 22.67 -7.13
N ASP A 835 19.71 21.86 -8.10
CA ASP A 835 20.02 22.29 -9.46
C ASP A 835 18.71 22.50 -10.24
N TYR A 836 18.14 23.70 -10.09
CA TYR A 836 16.83 24.07 -10.64
C TYR A 836 16.96 24.78 -12.00
N SER A 837 16.07 24.43 -12.91
CA SER A 837 15.61 25.33 -13.97
C SER A 837 14.39 26.11 -13.48
N VAL A 838 14.19 27.33 -14.00
CA VAL A 838 13.10 28.22 -13.55
C VAL A 838 12.30 28.71 -14.75
N VAL A 839 10.98 28.53 -14.69
CA VAL A 839 10.01 29.23 -15.55
C VAL A 839 9.32 30.29 -14.69
N GLU A 840 9.12 31.49 -15.25
CA GLU A 840 8.49 32.59 -14.54
C GLU A 840 7.57 33.42 -15.45
N GLU A 841 6.45 33.86 -14.88
CA GLU A 841 5.47 34.72 -15.54
C GLU A 841 4.92 35.76 -14.55
N GLU A 842 4.63 36.96 -15.03
CA GLU A 842 3.96 38.00 -14.24
C GLU A 842 2.51 38.11 -14.69
N HIS A 843 1.58 37.97 -13.74
CA HIS A 843 0.15 38.07 -13.98
C HIS A 843 -0.51 38.87 -12.85
N ASN A 844 -1.32 39.87 -13.19
CA ASN A 844 -1.99 40.77 -12.23
C ASN A 844 -1.07 41.39 -11.15
N GLY A 845 0.22 41.60 -11.47
CA GLY A 845 1.21 42.18 -10.55
C GLY A 845 1.79 41.17 -9.54
N ILE A 846 1.57 39.88 -9.74
CA ILE A 846 2.13 38.76 -8.98
C ILE A 846 3.13 38.03 -9.87
N LEU A 847 4.32 37.76 -9.35
CA LEU A 847 5.33 36.93 -10.02
C LEU A 847 5.12 35.45 -9.68
N TYR A 848 4.77 34.65 -10.68
CA TYR A 848 4.65 33.21 -10.57
C TYR A 848 5.95 32.56 -11.03
N GLN A 849 6.48 31.61 -10.26
CA GLN A 849 7.69 30.89 -10.63
C GLN A 849 7.57 29.39 -10.35
N ILE A 850 8.14 28.57 -11.22
CA ILE A 850 8.24 27.13 -11.03
C ILE A 850 9.71 26.74 -11.11
N TYR A 851 10.26 26.26 -9.99
CA TYR A 851 11.62 25.73 -9.87
C TYR A 851 11.52 24.21 -10.05
N TYR A 852 12.07 23.69 -11.14
CA TYR A 852 11.88 22.30 -11.54
C TYR A 852 13.18 21.65 -12.00
N HIS A 853 13.20 20.33 -11.98
CA HIS A 853 14.24 19.51 -12.57
C HIS A 853 14.03 19.47 -14.09
N GLU A 854 15.02 19.93 -14.88
CA GLU A 854 14.87 20.15 -16.33
C GLU A 854 14.16 19.01 -17.11
N PRO A 855 14.46 17.71 -16.86
CA PRO A 855 13.75 16.60 -17.49
C PRO A 855 12.24 16.49 -17.20
N HIS A 856 11.72 17.17 -16.18
CA HIS A 856 10.34 17.09 -15.70
C HIS A 856 9.46 18.23 -16.20
N SER A 857 9.67 18.69 -17.43
CA SER A 857 8.99 19.86 -17.98
C SER A 857 7.54 19.61 -18.47
N TRP A 858 6.94 18.44 -18.22
CA TRP A 858 5.69 18.03 -18.89
C TRP A 858 4.46 18.87 -18.52
N ASN A 859 4.34 19.28 -17.26
CA ASN A 859 3.12 19.90 -16.73
C ASN A 859 3.34 21.33 -16.19
N LEU A 860 4.45 21.98 -16.56
CA LEU A 860 4.79 23.32 -16.06
C LEU A 860 3.73 24.35 -16.46
N ASP A 861 3.30 24.35 -17.71
CA ASP A 861 2.28 25.28 -18.21
C ASP A 861 0.95 25.09 -17.46
N ARG A 862 0.56 23.83 -17.20
CA ARG A 862 -0.68 23.52 -16.47
C ARG A 862 -0.62 23.91 -15.00
N MET A 863 0.52 23.72 -14.34
CA MET A 863 0.75 24.22 -12.98
C MET A 863 0.73 25.75 -12.93
N MET A 864 1.30 26.42 -13.94
CA MET A 864 1.31 27.88 -14.03
C MET A 864 -0.11 28.42 -14.17
N GLU A 865 -0.89 27.87 -15.09
CA GLU A 865 -2.29 28.20 -15.33
C GLU A 865 -3.14 27.99 -14.07
N ALA A 866 -3.06 26.80 -13.46
CA ALA A 866 -3.78 26.48 -12.23
C ALA A 866 -3.46 27.47 -11.09
N ALA A 867 -2.19 27.86 -10.94
CA ALA A 867 -1.80 28.83 -9.92
C ALA A 867 -2.37 30.24 -10.21
N GLN A 868 -2.31 30.70 -11.47
CA GLN A 868 -2.83 32.01 -11.86
C GLN A 868 -4.35 32.09 -11.66
N GLU A 869 -5.10 31.11 -12.19
CA GLU A 869 -6.56 31.09 -12.11
C GLU A 869 -7.08 30.90 -10.69
N SER A 870 -6.41 30.08 -9.88
CA SER A 870 -6.75 29.90 -8.48
C SER A 870 -6.57 31.20 -7.69
N ILE A 871 -5.42 31.86 -7.83
CA ILE A 871 -5.16 33.11 -7.12
C ILE A 871 -6.10 34.23 -7.58
N ASP A 872 -6.40 34.33 -8.87
CA ASP A 872 -7.37 35.29 -9.40
C ASP A 872 -8.76 35.07 -8.80
N TYR A 873 -9.25 33.84 -8.86
CA TYR A 873 -10.57 33.48 -8.35
C TYR A 873 -10.68 33.69 -6.84
N PHE A 874 -9.72 33.19 -6.05
CA PHE A 874 -9.72 33.36 -4.59
C PHE A 874 -9.59 34.83 -4.19
N SER A 875 -8.82 35.62 -4.95
CA SER A 875 -8.72 37.07 -4.72
C SER A 875 -10.03 37.79 -4.98
N GLU A 876 -10.84 37.33 -5.94
CA GLU A 876 -12.16 37.88 -6.24
C GLU A 876 -13.20 37.51 -5.18
N VAL A 877 -13.26 36.23 -4.79
CA VAL A 877 -14.37 35.71 -3.97
C VAL A 877 -14.06 35.55 -2.48
N LEU A 878 -12.82 35.71 -2.01
CA LEU A 878 -12.47 35.60 -0.59
C LEU A 878 -11.89 36.90 -0.03
N SER A 879 -10.66 37.22 -0.40
CA SER A 879 -9.96 38.45 0.00
C SER A 879 -8.73 38.62 -0.87
N ALA A 880 -8.17 39.83 -0.96
CA ALA A 880 -6.96 40.05 -1.77
C ALA A 880 -5.80 39.12 -1.37
N PHE A 881 -5.11 38.57 -2.37
CA PHE A 881 -3.88 37.83 -2.14
C PHE A 881 -2.80 38.73 -1.53
N GLN A 882 -2.14 38.23 -0.47
CA GLN A 882 -1.29 39.04 0.40
C GLN A 882 0.16 39.20 -0.06
N TYR A 883 0.59 38.48 -1.11
CA TYR A 883 1.98 38.48 -1.57
C TYR A 883 2.09 38.98 -3.01
N ARG A 884 3.28 39.45 -3.40
CA ARG A 884 3.62 39.82 -4.79
C ARG A 884 4.27 38.68 -5.59
N GLN A 885 4.27 37.46 -5.04
CA GLN A 885 4.80 36.27 -5.71
C GLN A 885 4.10 34.98 -5.26
N PHE A 886 4.14 33.95 -6.11
CA PHE A 886 3.74 32.58 -5.80
C PHE A 886 4.71 31.61 -6.48
N ARG A 887 5.33 30.70 -5.72
CA ARG A 887 6.41 29.85 -6.24
C ARG A 887 6.13 28.39 -5.97
N ILE A 888 6.31 27.53 -6.97
CA ILE A 888 6.30 26.08 -6.84
C ILE A 888 7.74 25.58 -6.95
N MET A 889 8.16 24.67 -6.07
CA MET A 889 9.53 24.14 -6.09
C MET A 889 9.53 22.61 -6.00
N GLU A 890 10.14 21.98 -6.98
CA GLU A 890 10.22 20.52 -7.05
C GLU A 890 11.16 19.94 -5.98
N PHE A 891 10.78 18.83 -5.35
CA PHE A 891 11.68 18.06 -4.46
C PHE A 891 11.62 16.54 -4.72
N PRO A 892 12.63 15.76 -4.29
CA PRO A 892 12.73 14.31 -4.59
C PRO A 892 11.53 13.45 -4.15
N ALA A 893 11.24 12.35 -4.87
CA ALA A 893 10.14 11.41 -4.60
C ALA A 893 10.42 10.48 -3.40
N TYR A 894 11.25 10.94 -2.47
CA TYR A 894 11.40 10.31 -1.16
C TYR A 894 10.14 10.52 -0.30
N ALA A 895 9.30 11.50 -0.65
CA ALA A 895 7.93 11.66 -0.19
C ALA A 895 7.00 12.05 -1.35
N SER A 896 5.69 11.84 -1.21
CA SER A 896 4.67 12.17 -2.23
C SER A 896 3.62 13.11 -1.65
N PHE A 897 3.95 14.40 -1.59
CA PHE A 897 3.03 15.47 -1.19
C PHE A 897 3.42 16.81 -1.84
N ALA A 898 2.51 17.78 -1.74
CA ALA A 898 2.82 19.20 -1.86
C ALA A 898 2.51 19.88 -0.51
N GLN A 899 3.14 21.02 -0.22
CA GLN A 899 2.97 21.70 1.05
C GLN A 899 3.02 23.22 0.88
N SER A 900 1.97 23.90 1.32
CA SER A 900 1.87 25.35 1.19
C SER A 900 2.58 26.11 2.34
N PHE A 901 3.78 26.63 2.09
CA PHE A 901 4.42 27.65 2.95
C PHE A 901 4.09 29.07 2.42
N PRO A 902 4.35 30.14 3.19
CA PRO A 902 4.11 31.51 2.75
C PRO A 902 4.80 31.81 1.41
N ASN A 903 4.02 32.04 0.34
CA ASN A 903 4.47 32.27 -1.05
C ASN A 903 5.39 31.20 -1.70
N THR A 904 5.58 30.03 -1.08
CA THR A 904 6.47 28.97 -1.56
C THR A 904 5.88 27.59 -1.35
N ILE A 905 5.73 26.81 -2.41
CA ILE A 905 5.00 25.55 -2.42
C ILE A 905 5.95 24.42 -2.88
N PRO A 906 6.67 23.75 -1.97
CA PRO A 906 7.36 22.51 -2.27
C PRO A 906 6.40 21.47 -2.81
N TYR A 907 6.78 20.82 -3.91
CA TYR A 907 5.94 19.92 -4.69
C TYR A 907 6.78 18.70 -5.11
N SER A 908 6.40 17.49 -4.72
CA SER A 908 7.24 16.30 -4.98
C SER A 908 7.35 15.95 -6.48
N GLU A 909 8.51 15.47 -6.95
CA GLU A 909 8.67 14.88 -8.29
C GLU A 909 7.72 13.66 -8.50
N GLY A 910 7.27 13.06 -7.40
CA GLY A 910 6.35 11.93 -7.36
C GLY A 910 4.87 12.33 -7.45
N ILE A 911 4.54 13.63 -7.46
CA ILE A 911 3.18 14.13 -7.61
C ILE A 911 3.17 15.22 -8.68
N GLY A 912 2.28 15.10 -9.66
CA GLY A 912 1.97 16.14 -10.64
C GLY A 912 2.98 16.33 -11.78
N PHE A 913 4.29 16.46 -11.53
CA PHE A 913 5.29 16.75 -12.58
C PHE A 913 5.36 15.68 -13.68
N ILE A 914 5.11 14.42 -13.32
CA ILE A 914 5.13 13.28 -14.24
C ILE A 914 3.73 12.74 -14.58
N ALA A 915 2.67 13.48 -14.30
CA ALA A 915 1.31 13.12 -14.69
C ALA A 915 1.15 13.10 -16.22
N ASP A 916 0.47 12.09 -16.77
CA ASP A 916 0.17 12.00 -18.20
C ASP A 916 -1.25 12.53 -18.46
N LEU A 917 -1.35 13.84 -18.71
CA LEU A 917 -2.61 14.56 -18.96
C LEU A 917 -3.04 14.57 -20.44
N ARG A 918 -2.54 13.64 -21.27
CA ARG A 918 -2.92 13.56 -22.69
C ARG A 918 -4.32 12.99 -22.92
N GLY A 919 -4.87 12.29 -21.93
CA GLY A 919 -6.27 11.87 -21.92
C GLY A 919 -7.17 13.02 -21.46
N ASN A 920 -8.35 13.15 -22.07
CA ASN A 920 -9.33 14.18 -21.75
C ASN A 920 -10.48 13.64 -20.88
N GLU A 921 -10.45 12.36 -20.52
CA GLU A 921 -11.52 11.72 -19.76
C GLU A 921 -11.21 11.75 -18.26
N GLU A 922 -9.93 11.71 -17.89
CA GLU A 922 -9.45 11.61 -16.52
C GLU A 922 -9.45 12.95 -15.76
N ILE A 923 -9.31 12.89 -14.43
CA ILE A 923 -9.25 14.07 -13.57
C ILE A 923 -7.86 14.68 -13.63
N ASP A 924 -7.74 15.95 -14.00
CA ASP A 924 -6.49 16.67 -13.88
C ASP A 924 -6.16 16.99 -12.41
N TYR A 925 -5.49 16.03 -11.77
CA TYR A 925 -5.05 16.19 -10.40
C TYR A 925 -3.89 17.18 -10.25
N VAL A 926 -3.20 17.56 -11.34
CA VAL A 926 -2.14 18.59 -11.30
C VAL A 926 -2.78 19.93 -11.02
N TYR A 927 -3.84 20.24 -11.77
CA TYR A 927 -4.61 21.47 -11.59
C TYR A 927 -5.27 21.49 -10.20
N TYR A 928 -5.93 20.41 -9.80
CA TYR A 928 -6.58 20.30 -8.48
C TYR A 928 -5.60 20.47 -7.31
N VAL A 929 -4.47 19.75 -7.29
CA VAL A 929 -3.51 19.86 -6.18
C VAL A 929 -2.88 21.25 -6.15
N THR A 930 -2.56 21.83 -7.31
CA THR A 930 -2.04 23.21 -7.36
C THR A 930 -3.05 24.22 -6.81
N ALA A 931 -4.33 24.07 -7.17
CA ALA A 931 -5.41 24.91 -6.64
C ALA A 931 -5.61 24.73 -5.13
N HIS A 932 -5.50 23.50 -4.62
CA HIS A 932 -5.56 23.19 -3.18
C HIS A 932 -4.43 23.88 -2.42
N GLU A 933 -3.19 23.78 -2.90
CA GLU A 933 -2.04 24.43 -2.27
C GLU A 933 -2.10 25.97 -2.36
N ALA A 934 -2.67 26.51 -3.45
CA ALA A 934 -2.92 27.95 -3.57
C ALA A 934 -3.97 28.44 -2.56
N ALA A 935 -5.03 27.65 -2.30
CA ALA A 935 -6.09 28.00 -1.35
C ALA A 935 -5.57 28.11 0.09
N HIS A 936 -4.55 27.33 0.45
CA HIS A 936 -3.89 27.46 1.77
C HIS A 936 -3.29 28.84 2.03
N GLN A 937 -3.02 29.63 0.99
CA GLN A 937 -2.58 31.02 1.19
C GLN A 937 -3.65 31.89 1.89
N TRP A 938 -4.93 31.47 1.91
CA TRP A 938 -5.98 32.01 2.77
C TRP A 938 -6.18 31.15 4.03
N TRP A 939 -6.30 29.83 3.84
CA TRP A 939 -6.63 28.87 4.90
C TRP A 939 -5.35 28.34 5.57
N ALA A 940 -5.16 28.68 6.85
CA ALA A 940 -3.92 28.65 7.64
C ALA A 940 -3.06 29.93 7.54
N HIS A 941 -2.86 30.51 6.35
CA HIS A 941 -1.96 31.67 6.19
C HIS A 941 -2.61 33.05 6.37
N GLN A 942 -3.89 33.25 6.05
CA GLN A 942 -4.62 34.45 6.49
C GLN A 942 -5.41 34.15 7.76
N VAL A 943 -6.17 33.05 7.75
CA VAL A 943 -7.00 32.62 8.87
C VAL A 943 -6.42 31.35 9.47
N MET A 944 -5.92 31.46 10.70
CA MET A 944 -5.52 30.32 11.52
C MET A 944 -6.73 29.78 12.30
N SER A 945 -6.83 28.46 12.38
CA SER A 945 -7.78 27.81 13.27
C SER A 945 -7.22 27.68 14.68
N ALA A 946 -8.10 27.72 15.69
CA ALA A 946 -7.77 27.33 17.05
C ALA A 946 -7.32 25.85 17.10
N ASN A 947 -6.46 25.50 18.05
CA ASN A 947 -6.00 24.14 18.29
C ASN A 947 -7.07 23.31 19.02
N VAL A 948 -8.22 23.13 18.41
CA VAL A 948 -9.35 22.36 18.94
C VAL A 948 -10.00 21.51 17.83
N GLN A 949 -10.91 20.61 18.20
CA GLN A 949 -11.80 19.90 17.28
C GLN A 949 -12.39 20.86 16.23
N GLY A 950 -12.43 20.43 14.96
CA GLY A 950 -12.88 21.25 13.84
C GLY A 950 -11.81 22.17 13.25
N GLY A 951 -10.62 22.29 13.84
CA GLY A 951 -9.55 23.12 13.30
C GLY A 951 -9.13 22.70 11.89
N THR A 952 -8.94 21.40 11.66
CA THR A 952 -8.56 20.88 10.32
C THR A 952 -9.66 21.03 9.28
N MET A 953 -10.93 21.19 9.67
CA MET A 953 -11.99 21.54 8.72
C MET A 953 -11.72 22.93 8.12
N LEU A 954 -11.43 23.94 8.95
CA LEU A 954 -11.19 25.30 8.47
C LEU A 954 -9.97 25.41 7.57
N VAL A 955 -9.02 24.48 7.69
CA VAL A 955 -7.79 24.48 6.90
C VAL A 955 -7.96 23.60 5.65
N GLU A 956 -8.20 22.30 5.83
CA GLU A 956 -8.19 21.33 4.74
C GLU A 956 -9.52 21.32 3.97
N THR A 957 -10.67 21.34 4.65
CA THR A 957 -11.96 21.30 3.97
C THR A 957 -12.22 22.57 3.16
N PHE A 958 -11.77 23.73 3.64
CA PHE A 958 -11.87 24.98 2.88
C PHE A 958 -10.91 25.03 1.70
N ALA A 959 -9.69 24.50 1.84
CA ALA A 959 -8.78 24.36 0.70
C ALA A 959 -9.34 23.40 -0.36
N GLN A 960 -9.95 22.28 0.06
CA GLN A 960 -10.68 21.37 -0.83
C GLN A 960 -11.79 22.10 -1.58
N TYR A 961 -12.73 22.72 -0.85
CA TYR A 961 -13.85 23.45 -1.45
C TYR A 961 -13.36 24.49 -2.46
N SER A 962 -12.36 25.28 -2.09
CA SER A 962 -11.80 26.32 -2.95
C SER A 962 -11.25 25.72 -4.26
N ALA A 963 -10.49 24.63 -4.17
CA ALA A 963 -9.98 23.92 -5.34
C ALA A 963 -11.11 23.36 -6.22
N LEU A 964 -12.18 22.83 -5.64
CA LEU A 964 -13.33 22.32 -6.40
C LEU A 964 -14.05 23.41 -7.20
N MET A 965 -14.15 24.63 -6.67
CA MET A 965 -14.81 25.72 -7.39
C MET A 965 -14.02 26.16 -8.63
N VAL A 966 -12.70 26.16 -8.55
CA VAL A 966 -11.85 26.45 -9.73
C VAL A 966 -11.93 25.27 -10.72
N MET A 967 -11.86 24.04 -10.23
CA MET A 967 -12.02 22.83 -11.06
C MET A 967 -13.37 22.80 -11.79
N GLU A 968 -14.47 23.18 -11.12
CA GLU A 968 -15.80 23.22 -11.73
C GLU A 968 -15.91 24.30 -12.82
N ARG A 969 -15.26 25.45 -12.63
CA ARG A 969 -15.24 26.52 -13.64
C ARG A 969 -14.48 26.12 -14.90
N GLU A 970 -13.39 25.40 -14.72
CA GLU A 970 -12.53 24.94 -15.80
C GLU A 970 -13.13 23.72 -16.55
N TYR A 971 -13.60 22.72 -15.81
CA TYR A 971 -14.00 21.42 -16.36
C TYR A 971 -15.51 21.15 -16.38
N GLY A 972 -16.30 21.95 -15.68
CA GLY A 972 -17.74 21.78 -15.59
C GLY A 972 -18.21 20.64 -14.67
N PRO A 973 -19.54 20.56 -14.44
CA PRO A 973 -20.13 19.67 -13.42
C PRO A 973 -20.02 18.18 -13.76
N ASP A 974 -19.95 17.80 -15.04
CA ASP A 974 -19.80 16.39 -15.44
C ASP A 974 -18.44 15.81 -15.00
N HIS A 975 -17.35 16.58 -15.15
CA HIS A 975 -16.05 16.20 -14.60
C HIS A 975 -16.07 16.16 -13.07
N MET A 976 -16.75 17.13 -12.43
CA MET A 976 -16.88 17.17 -10.96
C MET A 976 -17.59 15.93 -10.41
N ARG A 977 -18.61 15.41 -11.09
CA ARG A 977 -19.28 14.15 -10.69
C ARG A 977 -18.29 13.01 -10.47
N ARG A 978 -17.31 12.86 -11.37
CA ARG A 978 -16.28 11.80 -11.29
C ARG A 978 -15.34 12.05 -10.11
N PHE A 979 -14.93 13.31 -9.90
CA PHE A 979 -14.14 13.70 -8.74
C PHE A 979 -14.86 13.37 -7.43
N LEU A 980 -16.13 13.81 -7.30
CA LEU A 980 -16.97 13.55 -6.13
C LEU A 980 -17.17 12.05 -5.89
N LYS A 981 -17.32 11.26 -6.95
CA LYS A 981 -17.39 9.80 -6.84
C LYS A 981 -16.10 9.22 -6.23
N PHE A 982 -14.93 9.69 -6.64
CA PHE A 982 -13.65 9.26 -6.05
C PHE A 982 -13.55 9.66 -4.57
N GLU A 983 -13.95 10.89 -4.23
CA GLU A 983 -13.96 11.36 -2.84
C GLU A 983 -14.93 10.55 -1.97
N LEU A 984 -16.16 10.33 -2.45
CA LEU A 984 -17.19 9.54 -1.77
C LEU A 984 -16.74 8.09 -1.55
N ASP A 985 -16.28 7.41 -2.60
CA ASP A 985 -15.76 6.05 -2.49
C ASP A 985 -14.58 5.99 -1.50
N SER A 986 -13.68 6.98 -1.54
CA SER A 986 -12.51 7.04 -0.64
C SER A 986 -12.94 7.24 0.82
N TYR A 987 -13.92 8.11 1.07
CA TYR A 987 -14.51 8.33 2.39
C TYR A 987 -15.15 7.04 2.93
N LEU A 988 -16.02 6.40 2.14
CA LEU A 988 -16.74 5.20 2.56
C LEU A 988 -15.80 4.00 2.81
N ASN A 989 -14.75 3.84 2.00
CA ASN A 989 -13.76 2.79 2.23
C ASN A 989 -12.93 3.08 3.49
N ALA A 990 -12.52 4.33 3.71
CA ALA A 990 -11.64 4.69 4.82
C ALA A 990 -12.34 4.66 6.18
N ARG A 991 -13.61 5.09 6.27
CA ARG A 991 -14.36 5.09 7.54
C ARG A 991 -14.53 3.70 8.15
N SER A 992 -14.58 2.65 7.32
CA SER A 992 -14.60 1.25 7.78
C SER A 992 -13.35 0.83 8.56
N ASN A 993 -12.25 1.59 8.43
CA ASN A 993 -10.97 1.38 9.09
C ASN A 993 -10.68 2.44 10.18
N GLU A 994 -11.67 3.24 10.59
CA GLU A 994 -11.51 4.23 11.65
C GLU A 994 -11.07 3.54 12.95
N ALA A 995 -10.02 4.08 13.56
CA ALA A 995 -9.32 3.45 14.66
C ALA A 995 -9.96 3.72 16.04
N ARG A 996 -10.76 4.78 16.17
CA ARG A 996 -11.42 5.16 17.44
C ARG A 996 -12.91 5.40 17.24
N GLU A 997 -13.24 6.54 16.66
CA GLU A 997 -14.60 6.93 16.33
C GLU A 997 -14.58 7.94 15.20
N GLU A 998 -15.61 7.87 14.35
CA GLU A 998 -15.89 8.89 13.35
C GLU A 998 -16.52 10.11 14.03
N LEU A 999 -16.11 11.31 13.66
CA LEU A 999 -16.68 12.55 14.18
C LEU A 999 -17.46 13.31 13.11
N PRO A 1000 -18.49 14.09 13.49
CA PRO A 1000 -19.09 15.07 12.60
C PRO A 1000 -18.05 16.05 12.04
N LEU A 1001 -18.26 16.58 10.84
CA LEU A 1001 -17.27 17.39 10.12
C LEU A 1001 -16.83 18.62 10.93
N TYR A 1002 -17.74 19.29 11.64
CA TYR A 1002 -17.38 20.47 12.45
C TYR A 1002 -16.54 20.15 13.69
N ARG A 1003 -16.48 18.88 14.12
CA ARG A 1003 -15.64 18.41 15.24
C ARG A 1003 -14.49 17.53 14.77
N VAL A 1004 -14.22 17.48 13.46
CA VAL A 1004 -13.15 16.66 12.91
C VAL A 1004 -11.81 16.98 13.58
N GLU A 1005 -11.10 15.92 13.96
CA GLU A 1005 -9.79 16.05 14.60
C GLU A 1005 -8.70 15.95 13.53
N ASN A 1006 -8.07 14.80 13.37
CA ASN A 1006 -7.05 14.54 12.34
C ASN A 1006 -7.42 13.34 11.45
N GLN A 1007 -8.69 13.28 11.04
CA GLN A 1007 -9.23 12.18 10.23
C GLN A 1007 -9.25 12.60 8.76
N GLN A 1008 -8.25 12.17 7.98
CA GLN A 1008 -8.09 12.56 6.57
C GLN A 1008 -9.31 12.27 5.71
N HIS A 1009 -9.98 11.13 5.94
CA HIS A 1009 -11.20 10.79 5.21
C HIS A 1009 -12.36 11.74 5.52
N ILE A 1010 -12.30 12.51 6.61
CA ILE A 1010 -13.32 13.49 6.98
C ILE A 1010 -12.95 14.87 6.45
N HIS A 1011 -11.81 15.45 6.83
CA HIS A 1011 -11.49 16.83 6.45
C HIS A 1011 -11.11 17.00 4.98
N TYR A 1012 -10.68 15.93 4.29
CA TYR A 1012 -10.47 15.96 2.83
C TYR A 1012 -11.69 15.41 2.10
N ARG A 1013 -11.99 14.11 2.28
CA ARG A 1013 -12.95 13.38 1.43
C ARG A 1013 -14.39 13.79 1.67
N LYS A 1014 -14.88 13.62 2.91
CA LYS A 1014 -16.24 14.06 3.30
C LYS A 1014 -16.40 15.57 3.13
N GLY A 1015 -15.38 16.34 3.54
CA GLY A 1015 -15.35 17.80 3.42
C GLY A 1015 -15.57 18.28 1.98
N ALA A 1016 -14.87 17.68 1.01
CA ALA A 1016 -15.04 17.97 -0.41
C ALA A 1016 -16.47 17.75 -0.88
N VAL A 1017 -17.04 16.56 -0.62
CA VAL A 1017 -18.40 16.20 -1.05
C VAL A 1017 -19.45 17.11 -0.40
N ILE A 1018 -19.34 17.34 0.91
CA ILE A 1018 -20.32 18.13 1.67
C ILE A 1018 -20.29 19.61 1.29
N MET A 1019 -19.10 20.21 1.11
CA MET A 1019 -19.01 21.61 0.71
C MET A 1019 -19.47 21.84 -0.72
N TYR A 1020 -19.20 20.89 -1.63
CA TYR A 1020 -19.72 20.93 -3.00
C TYR A 1020 -21.24 20.78 -3.05
N ALA A 1021 -21.82 19.91 -2.22
CA ALA A 1021 -23.26 19.86 -2.07
C ALA A 1021 -23.79 21.18 -1.48
N LEU A 1022 -23.19 21.67 -0.39
CA LEU A 1022 -23.64 22.88 0.29
C LEU A 1022 -23.77 24.06 -0.69
N GLN A 1023 -22.74 24.34 -1.49
CA GLN A 1023 -22.77 25.44 -2.46
C GLN A 1023 -23.90 25.27 -3.49
N ASP A 1024 -24.18 24.04 -3.92
CA ASP A 1024 -25.24 23.75 -4.88
C ASP A 1024 -26.66 23.82 -4.26
N TYR A 1025 -26.78 23.67 -2.94
CA TYR A 1025 -28.05 23.88 -2.21
C TYR A 1025 -28.33 25.33 -1.86
N VAL A 1026 -27.36 26.02 -1.24
CA VAL A 1026 -27.57 27.38 -0.72
C VAL A 1026 -27.06 28.47 -1.67
N GLY A 1027 -26.25 28.12 -2.66
CA GLY A 1027 -25.58 29.01 -3.60
C GLY A 1027 -24.11 29.26 -3.24
N GLU A 1028 -23.23 29.18 -4.24
CA GLU A 1028 -21.79 29.51 -4.14
C GLU A 1028 -21.56 30.87 -3.48
N ASP A 1029 -22.29 31.90 -3.90
CA ASP A 1029 -22.19 33.25 -3.33
C ASP A 1029 -22.48 33.29 -1.81
N VAL A 1030 -23.38 32.44 -1.31
CA VAL A 1030 -23.73 32.38 0.12
C VAL A 1030 -22.57 31.76 0.91
N VAL A 1031 -22.03 30.64 0.42
CA VAL A 1031 -20.89 29.95 1.06
C VAL A 1031 -19.66 30.85 1.05
N ASN A 1032 -19.34 31.45 -0.11
CA ASN A 1032 -18.23 32.38 -0.25
C ASN A 1032 -18.39 33.59 0.67
N ARG A 1033 -19.58 34.21 0.79
CA ARG A 1033 -19.80 35.30 1.76
C ARG A 1033 -19.58 34.88 3.22
N ALA A 1034 -19.99 33.67 3.61
CA ALA A 1034 -19.73 33.17 4.96
C ALA A 1034 -18.22 33.03 5.23
N MET A 1035 -17.46 32.54 4.24
CA MET A 1035 -16.00 32.43 4.28
C MET A 1035 -15.31 33.82 4.28
N GLN A 1036 -15.78 34.76 3.46
CA GLN A 1036 -15.34 36.17 3.47
C GLN A 1036 -15.52 36.79 4.85
N ARG A 1037 -16.71 36.67 5.45
CA ARG A 1037 -17.00 37.21 6.79
C ARG A 1037 -16.14 36.57 7.88
N LEU A 1038 -15.72 35.32 7.69
CA LEU A 1038 -14.75 34.68 8.58
C LEU A 1038 -13.36 35.32 8.44
N ILE A 1039 -12.89 35.54 7.21
CA ILE A 1039 -11.63 36.23 6.93
C ILE A 1039 -11.65 37.67 7.44
N GLU A 1040 -12.73 38.42 7.23
CA GLU A 1040 -12.89 39.79 7.74
C GLU A 1040 -12.75 39.86 9.27
N ARG A 1041 -13.13 38.78 9.96
CA ARG A 1041 -13.12 38.71 11.42
C ARG A 1041 -11.83 38.17 12.01
N TYR A 1042 -11.16 37.22 11.35
CA TYR A 1042 -10.00 36.51 11.92
C TYR A 1042 -8.73 36.62 11.06
N GLY A 1043 -8.82 37.18 9.86
CA GLY A 1043 -7.70 37.33 8.93
C GLY A 1043 -6.57 38.19 9.52
N PHE A 1044 -5.36 37.64 9.54
CA PHE A 1044 -4.15 38.25 10.12
C PHE A 1044 -4.28 38.65 11.59
N GLN A 1045 -5.26 38.10 12.31
CA GLN A 1045 -5.45 38.34 13.73
C GLN A 1045 -4.69 37.29 14.56
N GLY A 1046 -4.19 37.69 15.74
CA GLY A 1046 -3.77 36.76 16.79
C GLY A 1046 -4.95 36.23 17.60
N GLU A 1047 -4.69 35.81 18.84
CA GLU A 1047 -5.71 35.24 19.74
C GLU A 1047 -6.94 36.15 19.98
N PRO A 1048 -8.17 35.60 20.06
CA PRO A 1048 -8.54 34.20 19.84
C PRO A 1048 -8.66 33.83 18.35
N TYR A 1049 -8.38 32.56 18.05
CA TYR A 1049 -8.39 32.02 16.69
C TYR A 1049 -9.78 31.54 16.24
N ALA A 1050 -9.93 31.35 14.93
CA ALA A 1050 -11.19 30.92 14.33
C ALA A 1050 -11.52 29.46 14.71
N ARG A 1051 -12.79 29.17 14.95
CA ARG A 1051 -13.28 27.80 15.21
C ARG A 1051 -14.31 27.41 14.16
N SER A 1052 -14.48 26.11 13.94
CA SER A 1052 -15.54 25.58 13.06
C SER A 1052 -16.93 26.10 13.44
N ALA A 1053 -17.21 26.23 14.73
CA ALA A 1053 -18.45 26.82 15.25
C ALA A 1053 -18.67 28.29 14.82
N ASP A 1054 -17.60 29.07 14.67
CA ASP A 1054 -17.70 30.46 14.22
C ASP A 1054 -18.12 30.52 12.75
N PHE A 1055 -17.60 29.62 11.91
CA PHE A 1055 -18.04 29.45 10.53
C PHE A 1055 -19.50 28.98 10.45
N LEU A 1056 -19.90 27.94 11.20
CA LEU A 1056 -21.29 27.46 11.15
C LEU A 1056 -22.30 28.54 11.53
N ARG A 1057 -21.99 29.36 12.52
CA ARG A 1057 -22.82 30.51 12.88
C ARG A 1057 -22.94 31.51 11.72
N LEU A 1058 -21.83 31.86 11.07
CA LEU A 1058 -21.83 32.77 9.92
C LEU A 1058 -22.58 32.18 8.72
N LEU A 1059 -22.40 30.89 8.45
CA LEU A 1059 -23.09 30.18 7.38
C LEU A 1059 -24.61 30.17 7.61
N ARG A 1060 -25.08 29.86 8.83
CA ARG A 1060 -26.51 29.91 9.18
C ARG A 1060 -27.09 31.33 9.05
N GLU A 1061 -26.32 32.36 9.42
CA GLU A 1061 -26.71 33.76 9.24
C GLU A 1061 -26.85 34.15 7.76
N GLU A 1062 -25.95 33.69 6.88
CA GLU A 1062 -25.97 33.99 5.45
C GLU A 1062 -26.99 33.15 4.67
N ALA A 1063 -27.15 31.87 5.01
CA ALA A 1063 -28.03 30.95 4.31
C ALA A 1063 -29.51 31.19 4.64
N GLY A 1064 -29.83 31.44 5.92
CA GLY A 1064 -31.20 31.57 6.40
C GLY A 1064 -31.75 30.31 7.07
N PRO A 1065 -32.85 30.44 7.84
CA PRO A 1065 -33.39 29.38 8.70
C PRO A 1065 -33.95 28.17 7.93
N GLU A 1066 -34.30 28.31 6.66
CA GLU A 1066 -34.78 27.21 5.81
C GLU A 1066 -33.72 26.12 5.55
N TRP A 1067 -32.43 26.44 5.74
CA TRP A 1067 -31.31 25.53 5.53
C TRP A 1067 -30.75 24.95 6.84
N ASP A 1068 -31.39 25.21 7.97
CA ASP A 1068 -30.87 24.86 9.29
C ASP A 1068 -30.69 23.34 9.46
N ASP A 1069 -31.65 22.55 8.96
CA ASP A 1069 -31.60 21.09 8.99
C ASP A 1069 -30.52 20.53 8.04
N LEU A 1070 -30.36 21.10 6.84
CA LEU A 1070 -29.31 20.73 5.89
C LEU A 1070 -27.92 20.95 6.51
N ILE A 1071 -27.68 22.14 7.07
CA ILE A 1071 -26.39 22.48 7.71
C ILE A 1071 -26.13 21.54 8.89
N THR A 1072 -27.17 21.19 9.66
CA THR A 1072 -27.05 20.24 10.77
C THR A 1072 -26.64 18.85 10.27
N ASP A 1073 -27.30 18.34 9.23
CA ASP A 1073 -27.00 17.02 8.67
C ASP A 1073 -25.60 16.96 8.04
N PHE A 1074 -25.13 18.05 7.45
CA PHE A 1074 -23.84 18.14 6.77
C PHE A 1074 -22.66 18.29 7.75
N PHE A 1075 -22.80 19.15 8.75
CA PHE A 1075 -21.67 19.49 9.61
C PHE A 1075 -21.72 18.82 10.97
N GLU A 1076 -22.91 18.71 11.57
CA GLU A 1076 -23.09 18.34 12.98
C GLU A 1076 -23.48 16.87 13.17
N ARG A 1077 -23.82 16.15 12.08
CA ARG A 1077 -24.15 14.72 12.10
C ARG A 1077 -23.28 13.92 11.15
N ILE A 1078 -23.27 12.61 11.38
CA ILE A 1078 -22.76 11.63 10.41
C ILE A 1078 -23.97 11.15 9.60
N THR A 1079 -24.37 11.94 8.61
CA THR A 1079 -25.53 11.63 7.78
C THR A 1079 -25.11 10.78 6.59
N ILE A 1080 -25.85 9.71 6.35
CA ILE A 1080 -25.60 8.74 5.27
C ILE A 1080 -26.93 8.49 4.57
N PHE A 1081 -26.90 8.42 3.25
CA PHE A 1081 -28.06 8.09 2.43
C PHE A 1081 -27.91 6.69 1.81
N ASP A 1082 -29.05 6.09 1.47
CA ASP A 1082 -29.16 4.93 0.58
C ASP A 1082 -30.21 5.31 -0.47
N LEU A 1083 -29.74 5.85 -1.59
CA LEU A 1083 -30.55 6.37 -2.69
C LEU A 1083 -30.45 5.41 -3.86
N ARG A 1084 -31.57 4.99 -4.44
CA ARG A 1084 -31.53 4.19 -5.66
C ARG A 1084 -32.73 4.41 -6.56
N VAL A 1085 -32.51 4.27 -7.86
CA VAL A 1085 -33.62 4.12 -8.81
C VAL A 1085 -33.95 2.64 -8.92
N THR A 1086 -35.15 2.25 -8.49
CA THR A 1086 -35.59 0.85 -8.53
C THR A 1086 -36.13 0.47 -9.91
N GLU A 1087 -36.78 1.42 -10.59
CA GLU A 1087 -37.38 1.20 -11.90
C GLU A 1087 -37.52 2.53 -12.66
N ALA A 1088 -37.33 2.51 -13.98
CA ALA A 1088 -37.60 3.66 -14.82
C ALA A 1088 -38.15 3.22 -16.18
N GLU A 1089 -39.30 3.76 -16.56
CA GLU A 1089 -40.01 3.39 -17.78
C GLU A 1089 -40.35 4.64 -18.60
N THR A 1090 -40.13 4.61 -19.91
CA THR A 1090 -40.51 5.70 -20.82
C THR A 1090 -41.50 5.24 -21.87
N ARG A 1091 -42.53 6.06 -22.11
CA ARG A 1091 -43.49 5.90 -23.21
C ARG A 1091 -43.59 7.16 -24.07
N ALA A 1092 -43.92 6.97 -25.35
CA ALA A 1092 -44.19 8.09 -26.26
C ALA A 1092 -45.63 8.60 -26.08
N LEU A 1093 -45.81 9.92 -25.99
CA LEU A 1093 -47.12 10.58 -25.96
C LEU A 1093 -47.55 11.13 -27.33
N GLY A 1094 -46.60 11.29 -28.27
CA GLY A 1094 -46.80 11.87 -29.60
C GLY A 1094 -45.46 12.03 -30.34
N GLU A 1095 -45.44 12.75 -31.47
CA GLU A 1095 -44.18 13.05 -32.17
C GLU A 1095 -43.27 13.93 -31.29
N GLY A 1096 -42.18 13.35 -30.76
CA GLY A 1096 -41.18 14.07 -29.98
C GLY A 1096 -41.57 14.37 -28.53
N GLU A 1097 -42.69 13.84 -28.03
CA GLU A 1097 -43.11 13.98 -26.62
C GLU A 1097 -43.00 12.64 -25.88
N TRP A 1098 -42.34 12.67 -24.72
CA TRP A 1098 -42.05 11.50 -23.91
C TRP A 1098 -42.54 11.70 -22.49
N GLU A 1099 -43.08 10.64 -21.90
CA GLU A 1099 -43.41 10.57 -20.47
C GLU A 1099 -42.58 9.46 -19.85
N THR A 1100 -41.80 9.82 -18.84
CA THR A 1100 -40.94 8.90 -18.10
C THR A 1100 -41.43 8.83 -16.66
N THR A 1101 -41.71 7.60 -16.21
CA THR A 1101 -41.99 7.29 -14.82
C THR A 1101 -40.72 6.78 -14.18
N ILE A 1102 -40.29 7.39 -13.09
CA ILE A 1102 -39.12 6.99 -12.30
C ILE A 1102 -39.62 6.57 -10.92
N ARG A 1103 -39.28 5.36 -10.48
CA ARG A 1103 -39.49 4.90 -9.10
C ARG A 1103 -38.17 4.91 -8.37
N VAL A 1104 -38.15 5.56 -7.22
CA VAL A 1104 -36.97 5.68 -6.38
C VAL A 1104 -37.24 5.09 -5.01
N GLU A 1105 -36.19 4.59 -4.39
CA GLU A 1105 -36.15 4.22 -2.98
C GLU A 1105 -35.07 5.07 -2.31
N ALA A 1106 -35.39 5.72 -1.20
CA ALA A 1106 -34.51 6.66 -0.53
C ALA A 1106 -34.60 6.49 0.99
N HIS A 1107 -33.46 6.24 1.63
CA HIS A 1107 -33.34 6.19 3.08
C HIS A 1107 -32.29 7.19 3.56
N LYS A 1108 -32.50 7.70 4.78
CA LYS A 1108 -31.53 8.52 5.50
C LYS A 1108 -31.18 7.86 6.83
N TYR A 1109 -29.90 7.84 7.17
CA TYR A 1109 -29.39 7.26 8.40
C TYR A 1109 -28.50 8.26 9.14
N TYR A 1110 -28.55 8.20 10.47
CA TYR A 1110 -27.57 8.82 11.33
C TYR A 1110 -26.60 7.77 11.88
N ALA A 1111 -25.34 7.95 11.47
CA ALA A 1111 -24.10 7.49 12.06
C ALA A 1111 -23.91 7.88 13.53
N ASP A 1112 -23.68 6.95 14.46
CA ASP A 1112 -22.85 7.26 15.62
C ASP A 1112 -21.35 7.13 15.29
N GLY A 1113 -20.47 7.52 16.22
CA GLY A 1113 -19.02 7.46 16.00
C GLY A 1113 -18.46 6.03 15.87
N GLN A 1114 -19.17 5.01 16.34
CA GLN A 1114 -18.79 3.60 16.21
C GLN A 1114 -19.35 2.97 14.91
N GLY A 1115 -20.11 3.73 14.13
CA GLY A 1115 -20.73 3.29 12.90
C GLY A 1115 -22.02 2.50 13.11
N GLU A 1116 -22.68 2.61 14.27
CA GLU A 1116 -24.06 2.14 14.46
C GLU A 1116 -25.01 3.14 13.82
N GLU A 1117 -25.84 2.64 12.89
CA GLU A 1117 -26.72 3.48 12.08
C GLU A 1117 -28.17 3.40 12.57
N THR A 1118 -28.80 4.56 12.75
CA THR A 1118 -30.23 4.69 13.06
C THR A 1118 -30.96 5.36 11.90
N GLU A 1119 -32.00 4.72 11.37
CA GLU A 1119 -32.83 5.29 10.31
C GLU A 1119 -33.55 6.56 10.78
N ALA A 1120 -33.60 7.55 9.90
CA ALA A 1120 -34.23 8.85 10.08
C ALA A 1120 -35.18 9.12 8.92
N ASP A 1121 -36.18 9.98 9.14
CA ASP A 1121 -37.12 10.37 8.10
C ASP A 1121 -36.36 11.02 6.93
N ILE A 1122 -36.52 10.46 5.73
CA ILE A 1122 -36.06 11.07 4.48
C ILE A 1122 -37.00 12.26 4.23
N ASP A 1123 -36.48 13.48 4.30
CA ASP A 1123 -37.18 14.73 3.97
C ASP A 1123 -36.14 15.71 3.42
N TYR A 1124 -35.86 15.57 2.13
CA TYR A 1124 -34.77 16.28 1.45
C TYR A 1124 -35.19 16.70 0.04
N GLY A 1125 -34.69 17.85 -0.42
CA GLY A 1125 -34.69 18.15 -1.85
C GLY A 1125 -33.57 17.37 -2.53
N ILE A 1126 -33.86 16.38 -3.36
CA ILE A 1126 -32.86 15.57 -4.07
C ILE A 1126 -32.99 15.78 -5.58
N ASP A 1127 -31.87 15.85 -6.27
CA ASP A 1127 -31.85 16.05 -7.72
C ASP A 1127 -32.39 14.83 -8.45
N ILE A 1128 -33.39 15.03 -9.31
CA ILE A 1128 -33.94 14.00 -10.21
C ILE A 1128 -33.60 14.38 -11.65
N GLY A 1129 -33.04 13.43 -12.40
CA GLY A 1129 -32.53 13.67 -13.75
C GLY A 1129 -32.99 12.66 -14.79
N LEU A 1130 -33.14 13.13 -16.04
CA LEU A 1130 -33.29 12.31 -17.24
C LEU A 1130 -32.21 12.66 -18.25
N PHE A 1131 -31.53 11.63 -18.77
CA PHE A 1131 -30.35 11.79 -19.60
C PHE A 1131 -30.39 10.93 -20.86
N ARG A 1132 -29.63 11.33 -21.89
CA ARG A 1132 -29.44 10.54 -23.13
C ARG A 1132 -28.27 9.57 -23.11
N ARG A 1133 -27.30 9.77 -22.24
CA ARG A 1133 -26.15 8.89 -22.07
C ARG A 1133 -25.94 8.61 -20.59
N ASN A 1134 -25.18 7.57 -20.30
CA ASN A 1134 -24.67 7.35 -18.95
C ASN A 1134 -23.73 8.53 -18.60
N LEU A 1135 -23.89 9.09 -17.41
CA LEU A 1135 -23.04 10.16 -16.89
C LEU A 1135 -21.62 9.69 -16.55
N ASP A 1136 -21.40 8.38 -16.39
CA ASP A 1136 -20.03 7.84 -16.22
C ASP A 1136 -19.16 8.03 -17.48
N GLY A 1137 -19.78 8.29 -18.65
CA GLY A 1137 -19.09 8.58 -19.91
C GLY A 1137 -19.48 9.94 -20.50
N ALA A 1138 -20.00 10.85 -19.68
CA ALA A 1138 -20.21 12.26 -20.04
C ALA A 1138 -19.05 13.07 -19.47
N PHE A 1139 -18.35 13.81 -20.32
CA PHE A 1139 -17.16 14.58 -19.94
C PHE A 1139 -17.40 16.07 -20.12
N GLU A 1140 -17.96 16.48 -21.26
CA GLU A 1140 -18.30 17.88 -21.53
C GLU A 1140 -19.69 18.04 -22.16
N GLY A 1141 -20.29 19.22 -21.90
CA GLY A 1141 -21.52 19.69 -22.52
C GLY A 1141 -22.77 19.53 -21.65
N THR A 1142 -23.92 19.97 -22.16
CA THR A 1142 -25.23 19.80 -21.48
C THR A 1142 -26.26 19.12 -22.37
N ASP A 1143 -25.84 18.65 -23.54
CA ASP A 1143 -26.69 18.09 -24.59
C ASP A 1143 -27.29 16.72 -24.20
N HIS A 1144 -26.68 16.04 -23.24
CA HIS A 1144 -27.20 14.80 -22.66
C HIS A 1144 -28.28 15.00 -21.61
N ILE A 1145 -28.41 16.19 -21.04
CA ILE A 1145 -29.37 16.47 -19.96
C ILE A 1145 -30.70 16.86 -20.60
N LEU A 1146 -31.72 16.03 -20.42
CA LEU A 1146 -33.08 16.31 -20.92
C LEU A 1146 -33.97 16.94 -19.86
N TYR A 1147 -33.71 16.60 -18.61
CA TYR A 1147 -34.39 17.14 -17.43
C TYR A 1147 -33.45 16.97 -16.23
N PHE A 1148 -33.36 18.00 -15.39
CA PHE A 1148 -32.61 17.96 -14.14
C PHE A 1148 -33.22 19.01 -13.20
N GLU A 1149 -33.90 18.55 -12.16
CA GLU A 1149 -34.59 19.44 -11.21
C GLU A 1149 -34.55 18.81 -9.81
N ARG A 1150 -34.33 19.64 -8.79
CA ARG A 1150 -34.45 19.24 -7.39
C ARG A 1150 -35.91 18.97 -7.05
N ARG A 1151 -36.21 17.78 -6.55
CA ARG A 1151 -37.55 17.35 -6.12
C ARG A 1151 -37.53 17.03 -4.63
N GLU A 1152 -38.62 17.34 -3.94
CA GLU A 1152 -38.81 16.92 -2.54
C GLU A 1152 -38.99 15.39 -2.49
N VAL A 1153 -38.16 14.74 -1.68
CA VAL A 1153 -38.19 13.32 -1.37
C VAL A 1153 -38.47 13.17 0.12
N ASN A 1154 -39.71 12.83 0.47
CA ASN A 1154 -40.22 12.80 1.85
C ASN A 1154 -40.83 11.45 2.26
N GLU A 1155 -40.80 10.45 1.37
CA GLU A 1155 -41.23 9.08 1.61
C GLU A 1155 -40.12 8.12 1.13
N THR A 1156 -40.03 6.94 1.76
CA THR A 1156 -39.02 5.92 1.41
C THR A 1156 -39.14 5.45 -0.03
N GLU A 1157 -40.36 5.30 -0.55
CA GLU A 1157 -40.62 4.93 -1.94
C GLU A 1157 -41.43 6.06 -2.60
N MET A 1158 -40.94 6.57 -3.73
CA MET A 1158 -41.64 7.64 -4.47
C MET A 1158 -41.65 7.39 -5.97
N GLU A 1159 -42.68 7.93 -6.63
CA GLU A 1159 -42.84 7.88 -8.08
C GLU A 1159 -42.85 9.30 -8.67
N PHE A 1160 -41.97 9.56 -9.62
CA PHE A 1160 -41.90 10.80 -10.38
C PHE A 1160 -42.33 10.58 -11.83
N VAL A 1161 -43.30 11.36 -12.29
CA VAL A 1161 -43.74 11.35 -13.70
C VAL A 1161 -43.28 12.63 -14.37
N ILE A 1162 -42.32 12.52 -15.28
CA ILE A 1162 -41.66 13.65 -15.94
C ILE A 1162 -41.96 13.61 -17.44
N ARG A 1163 -42.23 14.79 -18.01
CA ARG A 1163 -42.47 14.95 -19.45
C ARG A 1163 -41.35 15.72 -20.10
N THR A 1164 -40.78 15.18 -21.17
CA THR A 1164 -39.70 15.81 -21.95
C THR A 1164 -40.09 15.92 -23.41
N THR A 1165 -39.59 16.95 -24.09
CA THR A 1165 -39.80 17.20 -25.52
C THR A 1165 -38.50 17.03 -26.32
N GLY A 1166 -38.63 16.74 -27.60
CA GLY A 1166 -37.50 16.53 -28.51
C GLY A 1166 -37.00 15.08 -28.46
N GLN A 1167 -35.94 14.86 -27.68
CA GLN A 1167 -35.22 13.59 -27.70
C GLN A 1167 -35.70 12.63 -26.61
N ARG A 1168 -35.52 11.32 -26.85
CA ARG A 1168 -35.95 10.25 -25.94
C ARG A 1168 -34.97 10.12 -24.75
N PRO A 1169 -35.47 10.09 -23.50
CA PRO A 1169 -34.69 9.68 -22.33
C PRO A 1169 -34.18 8.24 -22.42
N ILE A 1170 -32.92 8.03 -22.07
CA ILE A 1170 -32.26 6.71 -22.05
C ILE A 1170 -31.82 6.34 -20.63
N TYR A 1171 -31.50 7.30 -19.78
CA TYR A 1171 -31.14 7.09 -18.39
C TYR A 1171 -31.97 7.98 -17.46
N ALA A 1172 -32.26 7.49 -16.26
CA ALA A 1172 -32.94 8.21 -15.19
C ALA A 1172 -32.15 8.07 -13.90
N GLY A 1173 -32.13 9.11 -13.07
CA GLY A 1173 -31.36 9.07 -11.83
C GLY A 1173 -31.89 9.93 -10.68
N ILE A 1174 -31.51 9.54 -9.47
CA ILE A 1174 -31.66 10.25 -8.19
C ILE A 1174 -30.26 10.57 -7.66
N ASP A 1175 -30.00 11.81 -7.23
CA ASP A 1175 -28.65 12.33 -6.98
C ASP A 1175 -27.63 11.87 -8.05
N PRO A 1176 -27.91 12.10 -9.34
CA PRO A 1176 -27.13 11.49 -10.41
C PRO A 1176 -25.70 12.07 -10.52
N TYR A 1177 -25.38 13.14 -9.79
CA TYR A 1177 -24.05 13.76 -9.72
C TYR A 1177 -23.25 13.39 -8.46
N ASN A 1178 -23.76 12.50 -7.60
CA ASN A 1178 -23.10 12.02 -6.38
C ASN A 1178 -22.77 13.13 -5.38
N LYS A 1179 -23.72 14.05 -5.16
CA LYS A 1179 -23.55 15.19 -4.25
C LYS A 1179 -23.76 14.79 -2.79
N LEU A 1180 -24.60 13.80 -2.52
CA LEU A 1180 -24.88 13.35 -1.16
C LEU A 1180 -23.97 12.19 -0.76
N ILE A 1181 -23.80 12.01 0.55
CA ILE A 1181 -23.04 10.90 1.13
C ILE A 1181 -23.87 9.62 1.04
N ASP A 1182 -23.97 9.08 -0.16
CA ASP A 1182 -24.73 7.88 -0.47
C ASP A 1182 -23.88 6.60 -0.37
N ARG A 1183 -24.45 5.54 0.20
CA ARG A 1183 -23.79 4.24 0.42
C ARG A 1183 -23.39 3.55 -0.88
N ASN A 1184 -24.12 3.75 -1.97
CA ASN A 1184 -23.86 3.07 -3.24
C ASN A 1184 -24.22 3.92 -4.45
N SER A 1185 -23.39 4.90 -4.77
CA SER A 1185 -23.62 5.79 -5.93
C SER A 1185 -23.70 5.13 -7.32
N ASN A 1186 -23.61 3.80 -7.43
CA ASN A 1186 -23.75 3.07 -8.70
C ASN A 1186 -25.21 2.77 -9.08
N ASP A 1187 -26.15 2.76 -8.14
CA ASP A 1187 -27.58 2.54 -8.40
C ASP A 1187 -28.41 3.84 -8.41
N ASN A 1188 -27.75 4.99 -8.25
CA ASN A 1188 -28.29 6.33 -8.47
C ASN A 1188 -28.74 6.58 -9.92
N LEU A 1189 -28.19 5.85 -10.90
CA LEU A 1189 -28.46 6.07 -12.33
C LEU A 1189 -28.70 4.73 -13.04
N ILE A 1190 -29.88 4.54 -13.63
CA ILE A 1190 -30.22 3.32 -14.37
C ILE A 1190 -30.62 3.61 -15.81
N GLN A 1191 -30.51 2.59 -16.66
CA GLN A 1191 -31.05 2.64 -18.03
C GLN A 1191 -32.59 2.50 -17.99
N ILE A 1192 -33.28 3.32 -18.77
CA ILE A 1192 -34.75 3.35 -18.83
C ILE A 1192 -35.28 2.28 -19.77
N ASP A 1193 -36.24 1.49 -19.28
CA ASP A 1193 -37.01 0.56 -20.08
C ASP A 1193 -38.01 1.27 -21.00
N TRP A 1194 -38.16 0.75 -22.22
CA TRP A 1194 -39.06 1.32 -23.20
C TRP A 1194 -40.33 0.52 -23.36
N ILE A 1195 -41.45 1.14 -23.01
CA ILE A 1195 -42.76 0.58 -23.27
C ILE A 1195 -43.22 1.03 -24.65
N ARG A 1196 -43.26 0.09 -25.61
CA ARG A 1196 -43.98 0.30 -26.88
C ARG A 1196 -45.46 0.50 -26.55
N GLY A 1197 -45.91 1.74 -26.55
CA GLY A 1197 -47.33 2.05 -26.39
C GLY A 1197 -48.16 1.33 -27.46
N GLU A 1198 -49.22 0.64 -27.02
CA GLU A 1198 -50.27 0.11 -27.89
C GLU A 1198 -51.02 1.27 -28.56
N ALA A 1199 -50.44 1.84 -29.61
CA ALA A 1199 -51.16 2.69 -30.55
C ALA A 1199 -51.97 1.79 -31.49
N GLY A 1200 -53.20 1.45 -31.10
CA GLY A 1200 -54.27 1.03 -32.01
C GLY A 1200 -54.09 -0.34 -32.68
N ALA A 1201 -54.84 -1.32 -32.20
CA ALA A 1201 -55.06 -2.58 -32.89
C ALA A 1201 -55.52 -2.36 -34.35
N GLY A 1202 -54.71 -2.85 -35.29
CA GLY A 1202 -55.12 -3.05 -36.69
C GLY A 1202 -53.97 -2.97 -37.70
N ASP A 1203 -53.09 -3.97 -37.74
CA ASP A 1203 -53.10 -5.02 -38.77
C ASP A 1203 -51.91 -5.97 -38.57
N ALA A 1204 -52.13 -7.25 -38.83
CA ALA A 1204 -51.17 -8.33 -38.63
C ALA A 1204 -50.18 -8.43 -39.80
N GLY A 1205 -48.91 -8.69 -39.52
CA GLY A 1205 -47.94 -9.05 -40.56
C GLY A 1205 -46.54 -9.31 -40.05
N ALA A 1206 -46.20 -10.59 -39.93
CA ALA A 1206 -44.89 -11.22 -39.74
C ALA A 1206 -43.64 -10.40 -40.13
N ASP A 1207 -42.62 -10.41 -39.27
CA ASP A 1207 -41.39 -11.14 -39.60
C ASP A 1207 -40.51 -11.38 -38.37
N THR A 1208 -40.13 -12.64 -38.22
CA THR A 1208 -39.01 -13.13 -37.40
C THR A 1208 -37.77 -13.14 -38.28
N ASP A 1209 -36.69 -12.46 -37.91
CA ASP A 1209 -35.37 -13.08 -38.10
C ASP A 1209 -34.26 -12.48 -37.19
N SER A 1210 -33.31 -13.38 -37.00
CA SER A 1210 -32.10 -13.50 -36.21
C SER A 1210 -31.10 -12.34 -36.16
N GLY A 1211 -30.25 -12.41 -35.14
CA GLY A 1211 -29.19 -11.44 -34.87
C GLY A 1211 -27.90 -11.65 -35.65
N GLY A 1212 -26.94 -10.77 -35.38
CA GLY A 1212 -25.55 -10.89 -35.84
C GLY A 1212 -24.93 -9.54 -36.23
N GLY A 1213 -23.99 -9.09 -35.39
CA GLY A 1213 -22.64 -8.62 -35.76
C GLY A 1213 -22.42 -7.50 -36.79
N ASP A 1214 -21.53 -6.60 -36.38
CA ASP A 1214 -20.70 -5.68 -37.17
C ASP A 1214 -21.38 -4.46 -37.83
N GLU A 1215 -21.01 -3.24 -37.39
CA GLU A 1215 -19.92 -2.49 -38.05
C GLU A 1215 -19.61 -1.18 -37.31
N ALA A 1216 -18.32 -0.90 -37.22
CA ALA A 1216 -17.72 0.39 -36.88
C ALA A 1216 -17.75 1.35 -38.08
N ALA A 1217 -17.90 2.66 -37.84
CA ALA A 1217 -17.09 3.75 -38.42
C ALA A 1217 -17.74 5.14 -38.24
N SER A 1218 -16.89 6.14 -37.97
CA SER A 1218 -17.08 7.61 -37.87
C SER A 1218 -17.96 8.08 -36.71
N GLU A 1219 -17.50 8.88 -35.74
CA GLU A 1219 -16.37 9.82 -35.61
C GLU A 1219 -15.67 9.67 -34.26
#